data_AF-A0A9D8MSZ7-F1
#
_entry.id   AF-A0A9D8MSZ7-F1
#
_cell.length_a   1.000
_cell.length_b   1.000
_cell.length_c   1.000
_cell.angle_alpha   90.00
_cell.angle_beta   90.00
_cell.angle_gamma   90.00
#
_symmetry.space_group_name_H-M   'P 1'
#
loop_
_entity.id
_entity.type
_entity.pdbx_description
1 polymer ?
#
loop_
_entity_poly.entity_id
_entity_poly.type
_entity_poly.pdbx_seq_one_letter_code
_entity_poly.pdbx_strand_id
1 'polypeptide(L)'
;NAFQCAGLLSVTLPEGVTEIGDEAFDYCYDMRTVTLGSKVTSIGNYAFSRCSSLTGITLPGSLTTIGNYAFKGCRMMESITIPDSVTTMGAGIFKECAGLLNITLPNKLTTIKANMFSGCVNLTSIVIPDSVTGIDSYAFENCERMKEVTFSANLEIIQSSAFTGCRYLTKVTLPATLTSMGYSVFKDCVRLTEVYYEGDNPSAGLLIYDNTPDNLLSYYPTGNATWLERIEDGKWRDRGVATWDPEPRPPGPTGDFSYTYEDGVLILYFTGTLCQSVDAVHWTELPSATSPYRVALKDKKSFFCAKSGSTPPASKDITIPLASGVDLTLIWIEPGTFMMGSPENEFGRFTDEDLHQVTLTKGYWVGKYEVTQAQYEAILGASANYSKFKDPSRPVECIFWSEATNFCAKLTEIERAAGRLPEGYEYSLPTEAQWEYACRAGTTTGLYSGKENTSTRGVCPNVDEIAWYDQNSGSQTHVVGQKLPNAWGLYDMAGNVAEWCLDWKGAYPGQAVTDPTGPETGTFRVVRGGDWDNYAQFCRSAARHSNQPGFCTSSIGFRVALVATTSSETSGLPVPGSNASIVLPDNVGLDLIWINPGTFTMGSPEDELGRFSDEAQHEVTLTKGYWLGKYEITQAQYKAIMKANPSSFIGADLPVECVSWNDAKEFCKKLTEIEKAAGRLPTGYEYTLPTEAQWEYACRAGTTTALNSGKNLSDKYECPEMDEVGWYYYNSNYKTYLVGQKQPNAWGLYDMHGNVFEWCLDWYVENYPTSSVTDPKGPSTGSYRVLRGGSWYDRAYYCRSASRRSRGPSSIDYFSGFRVALSLVQ
;
A
#
# COMPACT_ATOMS: atom_id res chain seq x y z
N ASN A 1 -39.69 21.34 -22.35
CA ASN A 1 -39.19 20.70 -23.59
C ASN A 1 -38.57 21.67 -24.61
N ALA A 2 -37.34 22.14 -24.37
CA ALA A 2 -36.62 23.02 -25.32
C ALA A 2 -35.92 22.25 -26.46
N PHE A 3 -35.57 20.98 -26.25
CA PHE A 3 -34.77 20.16 -27.19
C PHE A 3 -35.34 18.74 -27.46
N GLN A 4 -36.61 18.51 -27.14
CA GLN A 4 -37.28 17.22 -27.32
C GLN A 4 -37.19 16.72 -28.78
N CYS A 5 -36.86 15.43 -28.99
CA CYS A 5 -36.85 14.75 -30.30
C CYS A 5 -35.86 15.27 -31.36
N ALA A 6 -34.78 15.96 -30.99
CA ALA A 6 -33.86 16.59 -31.96
C ALA A 6 -32.77 15.66 -32.58
N GLY A 7 -32.77 14.34 -32.30
CA GLY A 7 -31.65 13.46 -32.69
C GLY A 7 -30.29 13.92 -32.12
N LEU A 8 -30.35 14.65 -31.00
CA LEU A 8 -29.21 15.34 -30.40
C LEU A 8 -28.28 14.32 -29.76
N LEU A 9 -27.10 14.12 -30.36
CA LEU A 9 -26.09 13.17 -29.87
C LEU A 9 -25.26 13.74 -28.71
N SER A 10 -25.01 15.05 -28.71
CA SER A 10 -24.25 15.73 -27.66
C SER A 10 -24.65 17.19 -27.52
N VAL A 11 -24.43 17.77 -26.35
CA VAL A 11 -24.62 19.21 -26.11
C VAL A 11 -23.54 19.76 -25.20
N THR A 12 -23.02 20.94 -25.54
CA THR A 12 -22.11 21.72 -24.69
C THR A 12 -22.79 23.03 -24.35
N LEU A 13 -23.09 23.23 -23.08
CA LEU A 13 -23.74 24.44 -22.59
C LEU A 13 -22.71 25.54 -22.29
N PRO A 14 -22.98 26.80 -22.66
CA PRO A 14 -22.02 27.88 -22.44
C PRO A 14 -21.87 28.21 -20.94
N GLU A 15 -20.70 28.73 -20.55
CA GLU A 15 -20.35 29.10 -19.16
C GLU A 15 -21.29 30.13 -18.50
N GLY A 16 -22.13 30.82 -19.28
CA GLY A 16 -23.13 31.74 -18.76
C GLY A 16 -24.39 31.06 -18.22
N VAL A 17 -24.59 29.77 -18.46
CA VAL A 17 -25.77 29.03 -17.99
C VAL A 17 -25.65 28.76 -16.50
N THR A 18 -26.62 29.24 -15.73
CA THR A 18 -26.73 29.04 -14.28
C THR A 18 -27.76 27.98 -13.90
N GLU A 19 -28.65 27.61 -14.82
CA GLU A 19 -29.76 26.68 -14.55
C GLU A 19 -30.07 25.85 -15.79
N ILE A 20 -30.29 24.55 -15.58
CA ILE A 20 -30.93 23.68 -16.56
C ILE A 20 -32.40 23.60 -16.20
N GLY A 21 -33.26 24.26 -16.99
CA GLY A 21 -34.69 24.33 -16.70
C GLY A 21 -35.39 22.96 -16.73
N ASP A 22 -36.61 22.95 -16.19
CA ASP A 22 -37.50 21.79 -16.22
C ASP A 22 -37.67 21.26 -17.65
N GLU A 23 -37.54 19.94 -17.81
CA GLU A 23 -37.70 19.22 -19.07
C GLU A 23 -36.83 19.79 -20.23
N ALA A 24 -35.65 20.36 -19.94
CA ALA A 24 -34.81 20.96 -20.98
C ALA A 24 -34.45 19.97 -22.11
N PHE A 25 -34.03 18.76 -21.72
CA PHE A 25 -33.58 17.66 -22.57
C PHE A 25 -34.40 16.38 -22.36
N ASP A 26 -35.64 16.50 -21.92
CA ASP A 26 -36.51 15.32 -21.77
C ASP A 26 -36.71 14.63 -23.13
N TYR A 27 -36.67 13.29 -23.13
CA TYR A 27 -36.77 12.44 -24.31
C TYR A 27 -35.68 12.63 -25.38
N CYS A 28 -34.50 13.15 -25.03
CA CYS A 28 -33.34 13.12 -25.94
C CYS A 28 -32.70 11.71 -25.98
N TYR A 29 -33.41 10.74 -26.54
CA TYR A 29 -33.05 9.31 -26.49
C TYR A 29 -31.63 8.97 -26.95
N ASP A 30 -31.16 9.64 -28.00
CA ASP A 30 -29.85 9.40 -28.63
C ASP A 30 -28.71 10.22 -28.00
N MET A 31 -28.98 11.05 -26.99
CA MET A 31 -27.99 11.90 -26.34
C MET A 31 -26.99 11.06 -25.56
N ARG A 32 -25.72 11.14 -25.96
CA ARG A 32 -24.61 10.37 -25.37
C ARG A 32 -23.80 11.18 -24.38
N THR A 33 -23.61 12.48 -24.63
CA THR A 33 -22.78 13.34 -23.79
C THR A 33 -23.40 14.71 -23.57
N VAL A 34 -23.23 15.23 -22.35
CA VAL A 34 -23.64 16.57 -21.94
C VAL A 34 -22.48 17.22 -21.22
N THR A 35 -22.08 18.41 -21.65
CA THR A 35 -21.11 19.25 -20.92
C THR A 35 -21.84 20.44 -20.31
N LEU A 36 -21.87 20.49 -18.98
CA LEU A 36 -22.43 21.60 -18.21
C LEU A 36 -21.37 22.69 -17.99
N GLY A 37 -21.78 23.95 -17.99
CA GLY A 37 -20.91 25.05 -17.59
C GLY A 37 -20.62 25.05 -16.09
N SER A 38 -19.49 25.64 -15.69
CA SER A 38 -19.02 25.64 -14.29
C SER A 38 -19.90 26.44 -13.32
N LYS A 39 -20.87 27.21 -13.84
CA LYS A 39 -21.76 28.08 -13.06
C LYS A 39 -23.17 27.52 -12.85
N VAL A 40 -23.46 26.32 -13.33
CA VAL A 40 -24.79 25.71 -13.17
C VAL A 40 -25.03 25.40 -11.68
N THR A 41 -26.08 25.99 -11.11
CA THR A 41 -26.48 25.80 -9.70
C THR A 41 -27.70 24.91 -9.54
N SER A 42 -28.53 24.76 -10.59
CA SER A 42 -29.73 23.91 -10.56
C SER A 42 -29.94 23.08 -11.82
N ILE A 43 -30.43 21.86 -11.63
CA ILE A 43 -31.00 20.99 -12.67
C ILE A 43 -32.47 20.77 -12.32
N GLY A 44 -33.35 21.15 -13.24
CA GLY A 44 -34.80 21.12 -13.07
C GLY A 44 -35.42 19.72 -13.07
N ASN A 45 -36.73 19.67 -12.86
CA ASN A 45 -37.51 18.45 -12.93
C ASN A 45 -37.45 17.86 -14.34
N TYR A 46 -37.27 16.54 -14.46
CA TYR A 46 -37.19 15.81 -15.74
C TYR A 46 -36.15 16.34 -16.73
N ALA A 47 -35.19 17.17 -16.30
CA ALA A 47 -34.30 17.92 -17.19
C ALA A 47 -33.54 17.05 -18.21
N PHE A 48 -33.15 15.83 -17.83
CA PHE A 48 -32.50 14.81 -18.68
C PHE A 48 -33.27 13.49 -18.66
N SER A 49 -34.58 13.51 -18.38
CA SER A 49 -35.33 12.26 -18.36
C SER A 49 -35.37 11.62 -19.76
N ARG A 50 -35.36 10.29 -19.80
CA ARG A 50 -35.38 9.46 -21.00
C ARG A 50 -34.22 9.75 -21.98
N CYS A 51 -33.13 10.36 -21.53
CA CYS A 51 -31.85 10.40 -22.25
C CYS A 51 -31.19 9.02 -22.20
N SER A 52 -31.79 8.04 -22.87
CA SER A 52 -31.47 6.62 -22.69
C SER A 52 -30.05 6.24 -23.09
N SER A 53 -29.43 6.97 -24.04
CA SER A 53 -28.05 6.76 -24.49
C SER A 53 -27.01 7.54 -23.69
N LEU A 54 -27.40 8.31 -22.67
CA LEU A 54 -26.47 9.13 -21.88
C LEU A 54 -25.65 8.19 -20.99
N THR A 55 -24.34 8.11 -21.25
CA THR A 55 -23.43 7.20 -20.54
C THR A 55 -22.88 7.80 -19.24
N GLY A 56 -22.87 9.12 -19.13
CA GLY A 56 -22.44 9.85 -17.94
C GLY A 56 -22.61 11.35 -18.10
N ILE A 57 -22.57 12.07 -16.97
CA ILE A 57 -22.61 13.53 -16.93
C ILE A 57 -21.73 14.02 -15.77
N THR A 58 -20.85 14.98 -16.05
CA THR A 58 -20.07 15.63 -15.01
C THR A 58 -20.89 16.77 -14.41
N LEU A 59 -21.25 16.64 -13.14
CA LEU A 59 -21.98 17.67 -12.39
C LEU A 59 -20.99 18.71 -11.82
N PRO A 60 -21.20 20.01 -12.02
CA PRO A 60 -20.28 21.04 -11.54
C PRO A 60 -20.35 21.20 -10.02
N GLY A 61 -19.23 21.56 -9.38
CA GLY A 61 -19.17 21.79 -7.93
C GLY A 61 -19.98 22.99 -7.42
N SER A 62 -20.56 23.80 -8.33
CA SER A 62 -21.53 24.86 -8.00
C SER A 62 -22.97 24.35 -7.84
N LEU A 63 -23.24 23.09 -8.20
CA LEU A 63 -24.60 22.54 -8.23
C LEU A 63 -25.15 22.38 -6.81
N THR A 64 -26.30 22.99 -6.53
CA THR A 64 -26.97 22.92 -5.21
C THR A 64 -28.28 22.13 -5.25
N THR A 65 -28.93 22.05 -6.43
CA THR A 65 -30.28 21.51 -6.57
C THR A 65 -30.41 20.56 -7.76
N ILE A 66 -31.01 19.38 -7.53
CA ILE A 66 -31.42 18.42 -8.57
C ILE A 66 -32.92 18.13 -8.40
N GLY A 67 -33.71 18.45 -9.42
CA GLY A 67 -35.17 18.30 -9.43
C GLY A 67 -35.65 16.85 -9.49
N ASN A 68 -36.97 16.67 -9.38
CA ASN A 68 -37.59 15.36 -9.43
C ASN A 68 -37.37 14.70 -10.81
N TYR A 69 -37.05 13.41 -10.81
CA TYR A 69 -36.89 12.61 -12.02
C TYR A 69 -35.86 13.15 -13.03
N ALA A 70 -34.92 14.00 -12.59
CA ALA A 70 -34.00 14.72 -13.47
C ALA A 70 -33.21 13.81 -14.42
N PHE A 71 -32.85 12.59 -14.01
CA PHE A 71 -32.14 11.59 -14.82
C PHE A 71 -32.94 10.30 -15.03
N LYS A 72 -34.26 10.34 -14.82
CA LYS A 72 -35.11 9.14 -14.91
C LYS A 72 -34.96 8.51 -16.30
N GLY A 73 -34.60 7.24 -16.38
CA GLY A 73 -34.52 6.48 -17.62
C GLY A 73 -33.25 6.73 -18.44
N CYS A 74 -32.19 7.27 -17.85
CA CYS A 74 -30.84 7.27 -18.43
C CYS A 74 -30.24 5.86 -18.39
N ARG A 75 -30.76 4.98 -19.26
CA ARG A 75 -30.51 3.54 -19.21
C ARG A 75 -29.08 3.10 -19.46
N MET A 76 -28.26 3.90 -20.13
CA MET A 76 -26.84 3.62 -20.39
C MET A 76 -25.89 4.30 -19.38
N MET A 77 -26.41 5.04 -18.40
CA MET A 77 -25.58 5.73 -17.41
C MET A 77 -24.97 4.70 -16.46
N GLU A 78 -23.64 4.52 -16.50
CA GLU A 78 -22.95 3.48 -15.72
C GLU A 78 -22.58 3.96 -14.32
N SER A 79 -22.20 5.23 -14.19
CA SER A 79 -21.86 5.87 -12.92
C SER A 79 -22.21 7.35 -12.92
N ILE A 80 -22.40 7.90 -11.72
CA ILE A 80 -22.56 9.33 -11.51
C ILE A 80 -22.08 9.70 -10.10
N THR A 81 -21.38 10.83 -9.99
CA THR A 81 -20.95 11.40 -8.72
C THR A 81 -21.78 12.65 -8.43
N ILE A 82 -22.50 12.65 -7.30
CA ILE A 82 -23.27 13.82 -6.85
C ILE A 82 -22.36 14.70 -5.98
N PRO A 83 -22.10 15.96 -6.36
CA PRO A 83 -21.23 16.83 -5.57
C PRO A 83 -21.78 17.11 -4.16
N ASP A 84 -20.89 17.23 -3.17
CA ASP A 84 -21.24 17.58 -1.78
C ASP A 84 -21.91 18.97 -1.61
N SER A 85 -21.84 19.80 -2.66
CA SER A 85 -22.56 21.09 -2.74
C SER A 85 -24.07 20.91 -2.90
N VAL A 86 -24.54 19.74 -3.35
CA VAL A 86 -25.97 19.47 -3.55
C VAL A 86 -26.67 19.32 -2.20
N THR A 87 -27.54 20.27 -1.89
CA THR A 87 -28.34 20.30 -0.65
C THR A 87 -29.80 19.93 -0.89
N THR A 88 -30.27 19.90 -2.14
CA THR A 88 -31.66 19.60 -2.48
C THR A 88 -31.73 18.58 -3.61
N MET A 89 -32.25 17.39 -3.30
CA MET A 89 -32.48 16.32 -4.27
C MET A 89 -33.97 15.98 -4.33
N GLY A 90 -34.54 15.90 -5.53
CA GLY A 90 -35.91 15.45 -5.79
C GLY A 90 -36.11 13.93 -5.67
N ALA A 91 -37.36 13.50 -5.79
CA ALA A 91 -37.75 12.10 -5.86
C ALA A 91 -37.45 11.50 -7.24
N GLY A 92 -37.18 10.19 -7.29
CA GLY A 92 -37.06 9.45 -8.55
C GLY A 92 -35.94 9.88 -9.50
N ILE A 93 -34.91 10.59 -9.02
CA ILE A 93 -33.85 11.17 -9.86
C ILE A 93 -33.24 10.14 -10.82
N PHE A 94 -32.93 8.93 -10.35
CA PHE A 94 -32.32 7.85 -11.13
C PHE A 94 -33.28 6.69 -11.41
N LYS A 95 -34.60 6.92 -11.32
CA LYS A 95 -35.59 5.88 -11.62
C LYS A 95 -35.37 5.31 -13.02
N GLU A 96 -35.36 3.98 -13.17
CA GLU A 96 -35.13 3.24 -14.42
C GLU A 96 -33.76 3.50 -15.07
N CYS A 97 -32.74 3.94 -14.33
CA CYS A 97 -31.34 3.99 -14.78
C CYS A 97 -30.74 2.57 -14.76
N ALA A 98 -31.20 1.72 -15.67
CA ALA A 98 -30.86 0.30 -15.69
C ALA A 98 -29.36 -0.01 -15.84
N GLY A 99 -28.57 0.90 -16.41
CA GLY A 99 -27.12 0.76 -16.58
C GLY A 99 -26.31 1.12 -15.34
N LEU A 100 -26.92 1.75 -14.32
CA LEU A 100 -26.20 2.30 -13.18
C LEU A 100 -25.61 1.16 -12.34
N LEU A 101 -24.27 1.09 -12.30
CA LEU A 101 -23.51 0.09 -11.55
C LEU A 101 -23.16 0.58 -10.14
N ASN A 102 -22.79 1.86 -10.03
CA ASN A 102 -22.39 2.52 -8.80
C ASN A 102 -22.81 4.00 -8.79
N ILE A 103 -22.99 4.56 -7.60
CA ILE A 103 -23.28 5.97 -7.37
C ILE A 103 -22.68 6.44 -6.05
N THR A 104 -22.12 7.65 -6.04
CA THR A 104 -21.69 8.34 -4.81
C THR A 104 -22.71 9.40 -4.43
N LEU A 105 -23.29 9.26 -3.24
CA LEU A 105 -24.26 10.20 -2.65
C LEU A 105 -23.56 11.32 -1.87
N PRO A 106 -24.15 12.54 -1.78
CA PRO A 106 -23.52 13.65 -1.08
C PRO A 106 -23.65 13.51 0.44
N ASN A 107 -22.64 13.96 1.18
CA ASN A 107 -22.51 13.80 2.64
C ASN A 107 -23.53 14.59 3.48
N LYS A 108 -24.34 15.44 2.85
CA LYS A 108 -25.41 16.24 3.50
C LYS A 108 -26.81 15.72 3.19
N LEU A 109 -26.93 14.58 2.53
CA LEU A 109 -28.22 13.99 2.18
C LEU A 109 -28.93 13.50 3.44
N THR A 110 -30.13 14.00 3.72
CA THR A 110 -30.91 13.62 4.91
C THR A 110 -31.84 12.43 4.66
N THR A 111 -32.26 12.22 3.42
CA THR A 111 -33.28 11.22 3.07
C THR A 111 -33.04 10.66 1.67
N ILE A 112 -33.09 9.34 1.51
CA ILE A 112 -33.22 8.74 0.17
C ILE A 112 -34.68 8.84 -0.22
N LYS A 113 -35.00 9.79 -1.11
CA LYS A 113 -36.39 10.07 -1.50
C LYS A 113 -37.05 8.94 -2.28
N ALA A 114 -38.38 8.98 -2.31
CA ALA A 114 -39.20 7.97 -2.94
C ALA A 114 -38.75 7.70 -4.38
N ASN A 115 -38.73 6.43 -4.77
CA ASN A 115 -38.36 5.96 -6.11
C ASN A 115 -36.95 6.34 -6.59
N MET A 116 -36.06 6.91 -5.77
CA MET A 116 -34.79 7.51 -6.23
C MET A 116 -33.98 6.59 -7.15
N PHE A 117 -33.94 5.29 -6.84
CA PHE A 117 -33.23 4.23 -7.58
C PHE A 117 -34.15 3.11 -8.08
N SER A 118 -35.48 3.29 -8.04
CA SER A 118 -36.44 2.26 -8.50
C SER A 118 -36.11 1.82 -9.93
N GLY A 119 -35.91 0.51 -10.15
CA GLY A 119 -35.55 -0.07 -11.44
C GLY A 119 -34.09 0.12 -11.88
N CYS A 120 -33.17 0.48 -10.97
CA CYS A 120 -31.72 0.42 -11.23
C CYS A 120 -31.24 -1.05 -11.16
N VAL A 121 -31.66 -1.86 -12.13
CA VAL A 121 -31.52 -3.32 -12.08
C VAL A 121 -30.07 -3.81 -11.96
N ASN A 122 -29.08 -3.03 -12.41
CA ASN A 122 -27.67 -3.39 -12.35
C ASN A 122 -26.90 -2.81 -11.15
N LEU A 123 -27.54 -2.01 -10.29
CA LEU A 123 -26.89 -1.44 -9.11
C LEU A 123 -26.55 -2.58 -8.15
N THR A 124 -25.25 -2.81 -7.91
CA THR A 124 -24.79 -3.97 -7.13
C THR A 124 -24.60 -3.70 -5.65
N SER A 125 -24.23 -2.47 -5.31
CA SER A 125 -24.07 -2.04 -3.92
C SER A 125 -24.33 -0.55 -3.78
N ILE A 126 -24.70 -0.13 -2.57
CA ILE A 126 -24.80 1.28 -2.23
C ILE A 126 -24.41 1.54 -0.78
N VAL A 127 -23.68 2.63 -0.56
CA VAL A 127 -23.39 3.17 0.77
C VAL A 127 -24.34 4.34 1.02
N ILE A 128 -25.18 4.22 2.04
CA ILE A 128 -26.09 5.27 2.49
C ILE A 128 -25.34 6.15 3.50
N PRO A 129 -25.08 7.45 3.21
CA PRO A 129 -24.32 8.32 4.11
C PRO A 129 -24.94 8.44 5.51
N ASP A 130 -24.12 8.56 6.55
CA ASP A 130 -24.57 8.66 7.95
C ASP A 130 -25.47 9.88 8.25
N SER A 131 -25.51 10.87 7.35
CA SER A 131 -26.45 11.99 7.43
C SER A 131 -27.90 11.58 7.13
N VAL A 132 -28.12 10.41 6.53
CA VAL A 132 -29.46 9.93 6.15
C VAL A 132 -30.15 9.32 7.35
N THR A 133 -31.34 9.85 7.68
CA THR A 133 -32.20 9.33 8.75
C THR A 133 -33.41 8.57 8.22
N GLY A 134 -33.70 8.65 6.92
CA GLY A 134 -34.87 8.00 6.31
C GLY A 134 -34.65 7.49 4.89
N ILE A 135 -35.27 6.35 4.59
CA ILE A 135 -35.39 5.79 3.24
C ILE A 135 -36.87 5.73 2.88
N ASP A 136 -37.28 6.49 1.88
CA ASP A 136 -38.68 6.61 1.46
C ASP A 136 -39.15 5.42 0.60
N SER A 137 -40.47 5.39 0.39
CA SER A 137 -41.14 4.28 -0.29
C SER A 137 -40.58 4.03 -1.70
N TYR A 138 -40.37 2.76 -2.04
CA TYR A 138 -39.85 2.31 -3.34
C TYR A 138 -38.45 2.84 -3.71
N ALA A 139 -37.67 3.35 -2.75
CA ALA A 139 -36.37 3.96 -3.03
C ALA A 139 -35.44 3.08 -3.87
N PHE A 140 -35.37 1.78 -3.60
CA PHE A 140 -34.56 0.76 -4.28
C PHE A 140 -35.38 -0.39 -4.86
N GLU A 141 -36.67 -0.17 -5.13
CA GLU A 141 -37.54 -1.18 -5.72
C GLU A 141 -36.94 -1.74 -7.02
N ASN A 142 -36.90 -3.07 -7.17
CA ASN A 142 -36.36 -3.77 -8.34
C ASN A 142 -34.90 -3.40 -8.67
N CYS A 143 -34.08 -3.08 -7.67
CA CYS A 143 -32.61 -3.12 -7.80
C CYS A 143 -32.15 -4.59 -7.77
N GLU A 144 -32.49 -5.35 -8.82
CA GLU A 144 -32.44 -6.81 -8.79
C GLU A 144 -31.05 -7.37 -8.49
N ARG A 145 -29.97 -6.73 -8.97
CA ARG A 145 -28.58 -7.16 -8.72
C ARG A 145 -27.96 -6.60 -7.45
N MET A 146 -28.71 -5.87 -6.62
CA MET A 146 -28.23 -5.36 -5.33
C MET A 146 -27.83 -6.53 -4.44
N LYS A 147 -26.53 -6.62 -4.11
CA LYS A 147 -25.95 -7.65 -3.25
C LYS A 147 -25.74 -7.14 -1.83
N GLU A 148 -25.44 -5.85 -1.69
CA GLU A 148 -25.01 -5.24 -0.44
C GLU A 148 -25.57 -3.82 -0.29
N VAL A 149 -26.05 -3.51 0.90
CA VAL A 149 -26.49 -2.17 1.28
C VAL A 149 -25.84 -1.83 2.61
N THR A 150 -25.03 -0.77 2.64
CA THR A 150 -24.50 -0.22 3.89
C THR A 150 -25.46 0.87 4.36
N PHE A 151 -26.18 0.59 5.44
CA PHE A 151 -27.13 1.54 6.02
C PHE A 151 -26.42 2.59 6.90
N SER A 152 -26.95 3.81 6.91
CA SER A 152 -26.54 4.89 7.83
C SER A 152 -26.65 4.44 9.28
N ALA A 153 -25.65 4.77 10.11
CA ALA A 153 -25.73 4.51 11.55
C ALA A 153 -26.86 5.29 12.26
N ASN A 154 -27.36 6.36 11.64
CA ASN A 154 -28.44 7.22 12.15
C ASN A 154 -29.78 6.96 11.44
N LEU A 155 -29.93 5.84 10.74
CA LEU A 155 -31.17 5.53 10.02
C LEU A 155 -32.31 5.20 11.00
N GLU A 156 -33.34 6.02 10.99
CA GLU A 156 -34.50 5.89 11.89
C GLU A 156 -35.68 5.17 11.22
N ILE A 157 -35.89 5.37 9.91
CA ILE A 157 -37.10 4.93 9.22
C ILE A 157 -36.78 4.33 7.83
N ILE A 158 -37.34 3.15 7.55
CA ILE A 158 -37.40 2.58 6.19
C ILE A 158 -38.87 2.45 5.80
N GLN A 159 -39.32 3.16 4.76
CA GLN A 159 -40.71 3.12 4.33
C GLN A 159 -41.04 1.91 3.42
N SER A 160 -42.31 1.78 3.06
CA SER A 160 -42.86 0.63 2.36
C SER A 160 -42.16 0.33 1.04
N SER A 161 -41.91 -0.95 0.80
CA SER A 161 -41.32 -1.48 -0.44
C SER A 161 -39.97 -0.87 -0.83
N ALA A 162 -39.25 -0.28 0.13
CA ALA A 162 -37.98 0.39 -0.13
C ALA A 162 -36.96 -0.53 -0.83
N PHE A 163 -36.94 -1.84 -0.51
CA PHE A 163 -36.03 -2.82 -1.11
C PHE A 163 -36.77 -4.00 -1.77
N THR A 164 -38.07 -3.83 -2.10
CA THR A 164 -38.83 -4.89 -2.79
C THR A 164 -38.11 -5.29 -4.09
N GLY A 165 -37.95 -6.59 -4.33
CA GLY A 165 -37.34 -7.10 -5.56
C GLY A 165 -35.80 -6.93 -5.62
N CYS A 166 -35.12 -6.68 -4.49
CA CYS A 166 -33.66 -6.77 -4.41
C CYS A 166 -33.22 -8.24 -4.35
N ARG A 167 -33.38 -8.94 -5.47
CA ARG A 167 -33.31 -10.42 -5.57
C ARG A 167 -31.95 -11.02 -5.23
N TYR A 168 -30.87 -10.25 -5.31
CA TYR A 168 -29.50 -10.69 -5.01
C TYR A 168 -29.01 -10.34 -3.61
N LEU A 169 -29.84 -9.66 -2.80
CA LEU A 169 -29.50 -9.28 -1.44
C LEU A 169 -29.52 -10.54 -0.58
N THR A 170 -28.38 -10.90 0.01
CA THR A 170 -28.23 -12.13 0.81
C THR A 170 -28.27 -11.88 2.31
N LYS A 171 -27.75 -10.73 2.74
CA LYS A 171 -27.70 -10.31 4.13
C LYS A 171 -27.95 -8.81 4.26
N VAL A 172 -28.50 -8.37 5.37
CA VAL A 172 -28.59 -6.95 5.75
C VAL A 172 -28.28 -6.76 7.23
N THR A 173 -27.67 -5.63 7.57
CA THR A 173 -27.45 -5.19 8.95
C THR A 173 -28.20 -3.88 9.17
N LEU A 174 -29.17 -3.90 10.08
CA LEU A 174 -30.05 -2.79 10.41
C LEU A 174 -29.57 -2.13 11.70
N PRO A 175 -29.38 -0.79 11.69
CA PRO A 175 -28.76 -0.09 12.80
C PRO A 175 -29.66 -0.02 14.03
N ALA A 176 -29.05 0.14 15.21
CA ALA A 176 -29.78 0.23 16.48
C ALA A 176 -30.72 1.44 16.58
N THR A 177 -30.52 2.45 15.74
CA THR A 177 -31.35 3.66 15.62
C THR A 177 -32.64 3.44 14.85
N LEU A 178 -32.80 2.31 14.16
CA LEU A 178 -33.97 2.03 13.34
C LEU A 178 -35.22 1.81 14.21
N THR A 179 -36.16 2.75 14.11
CA THR A 179 -37.41 2.72 14.90
C THR A 179 -38.62 2.20 14.13
N SER A 180 -38.63 2.32 12.79
CA SER A 180 -39.78 1.90 11.98
C SER A 180 -39.43 1.34 10.60
N MET A 181 -40.17 0.30 10.22
CA MET A 181 -40.18 -0.28 8.87
C MET A 181 -41.61 -0.30 8.29
N GLY A 182 -41.78 0.13 7.04
CA GLY A 182 -43.05 0.11 6.31
C GLY A 182 -43.48 -1.28 5.85
N TYR A 183 -44.46 -1.37 4.94
CA TYR A 183 -44.93 -2.66 4.41
C TYR A 183 -43.95 -3.24 3.39
N SER A 184 -43.78 -4.56 3.34
CA SER A 184 -43.07 -5.24 2.25
C SER A 184 -41.64 -4.75 1.96
N VAL A 185 -40.92 -4.26 2.97
CA VAL A 185 -39.59 -3.64 2.81
C VAL A 185 -38.64 -4.54 2.02
N PHE A 186 -38.54 -5.83 2.36
CA PHE A 186 -37.68 -6.83 1.72
C PHE A 186 -38.48 -7.90 0.98
N LYS A 187 -39.69 -7.56 0.53
CA LYS A 187 -40.50 -8.47 -0.28
C LYS A 187 -39.75 -8.87 -1.56
N ASP A 188 -39.87 -10.12 -1.99
CA ASP A 188 -39.20 -10.67 -3.18
C ASP A 188 -37.66 -10.60 -3.14
N CYS A 189 -37.06 -10.40 -1.95
CA CYS A 189 -35.62 -10.59 -1.73
C CYS A 189 -35.32 -12.09 -1.62
N VAL A 190 -35.48 -12.80 -2.74
CA VAL A 190 -35.47 -14.27 -2.86
C VAL A 190 -34.15 -14.96 -2.47
N ARG A 191 -33.10 -14.21 -2.12
CA ARG A 191 -31.81 -14.73 -1.64
C ARG A 191 -31.44 -14.25 -0.24
N LEU A 192 -32.29 -13.44 0.39
CA LEU A 192 -32.04 -12.90 1.72
C LEU A 192 -32.18 -14.04 2.73
N THR A 193 -31.07 -14.47 3.31
CA THR A 193 -31.03 -15.55 4.30
C THR A 193 -30.69 -15.04 5.70
N GLU A 194 -30.16 -13.82 5.83
CA GLU A 194 -29.72 -13.29 7.12
C GLU A 194 -30.10 -11.82 7.30
N VAL A 195 -30.67 -11.47 8.46
CA VAL A 195 -30.95 -10.09 8.85
C VAL A 195 -30.38 -9.88 10.24
N TYR A 196 -29.45 -8.95 10.38
CA TYR A 196 -28.85 -8.57 11.65
C TYR A 196 -29.51 -7.28 12.14
N TYR A 197 -30.04 -7.30 13.34
CA TYR A 197 -30.49 -6.11 14.04
C TYR A 197 -29.45 -5.76 15.10
N GLU A 198 -29.08 -4.49 15.19
CA GLU A 198 -28.15 -4.02 16.24
C GLU A 198 -28.84 -3.47 17.47
N GLY A 199 -30.14 -3.18 17.36
CA GLY A 199 -30.99 -2.71 18.45
C GLY A 199 -32.19 -3.63 18.67
N ASP A 200 -33.21 -3.09 19.33
CA ASP A 200 -34.52 -3.74 19.42
C ASP A 200 -35.22 -3.74 18.04
N ASN A 201 -36.29 -4.52 17.91
CA ASN A 201 -37.08 -4.51 16.69
C ASN A 201 -37.70 -3.15 16.41
N PRO A 202 -37.63 -2.65 15.17
CA PRO A 202 -38.44 -1.52 14.77
C PRO A 202 -39.92 -1.89 14.75
N SER A 203 -40.78 -0.89 14.88
CA SER A 203 -42.20 -1.05 14.54
C SER A 203 -42.32 -1.33 13.04
N ALA A 204 -42.78 -2.54 12.69
CA ALA A 204 -42.79 -3.02 11.31
C ALA A 204 -44.21 -3.19 10.74
N GLY A 205 -44.36 -2.86 9.46
CA GLY A 205 -45.55 -3.14 8.65
C GLY A 205 -45.74 -4.64 8.35
N LEU A 206 -46.73 -4.96 7.52
CA LEU A 206 -47.00 -6.34 7.11
C LEU A 206 -46.02 -6.80 6.03
N LEU A 207 -45.83 -8.12 5.91
CA LEU A 207 -45.20 -8.76 4.76
C LEU A 207 -43.75 -8.33 4.49
N ILE A 208 -43.00 -7.96 5.54
CA ILE A 208 -41.62 -7.43 5.42
C ILE A 208 -40.74 -8.36 4.57
N TYR A 209 -40.85 -9.67 4.77
CA TYR A 209 -40.04 -10.70 4.12
C TYR A 209 -40.90 -11.62 3.24
N ASP A 210 -42.00 -11.11 2.68
CA ASP A 210 -42.84 -11.90 1.77
C ASP A 210 -42.01 -12.40 0.57
N ASN A 211 -42.16 -13.66 0.19
CA ASN A 211 -41.36 -14.32 -0.86
C ASN A 211 -39.82 -14.26 -0.66
N THR A 212 -39.33 -14.27 0.58
CA THR A 212 -37.93 -14.57 0.93
C THR A 212 -37.74 -16.06 1.25
N PRO A 213 -36.49 -16.59 1.23
CA PRO A 213 -36.19 -17.97 1.61
C PRO A 213 -36.78 -18.40 2.96
N ASP A 214 -37.22 -19.66 3.04
CA ASP A 214 -37.79 -20.24 4.27
C ASP A 214 -36.76 -20.38 5.40
N ASN A 215 -35.46 -20.41 5.06
CA ASN A 215 -34.35 -20.48 6.00
C ASN A 215 -33.78 -19.10 6.41
N LEU A 216 -34.50 -18.01 6.12
CA LEU A 216 -34.12 -16.67 6.55
C LEU A 216 -34.05 -16.59 8.09
N LEU A 217 -32.88 -16.28 8.65
CA LEU A 217 -32.67 -16.08 10.08
C LEU A 217 -32.56 -14.59 10.43
N SER A 218 -33.17 -14.20 11.55
CA SER A 218 -32.95 -12.88 12.15
C SER A 218 -32.06 -12.98 13.39
N TYR A 219 -31.01 -12.16 13.43
CA TYR A 219 -30.01 -12.12 14.49
C TYR A 219 -30.22 -10.88 15.35
N TYR A 220 -30.21 -11.07 16.68
CA TYR A 220 -30.42 -10.01 17.65
C TYR A 220 -29.34 -10.03 18.75
N PRO A 221 -29.02 -8.87 19.35
CA PRO A 221 -28.18 -8.81 20.53
C PRO A 221 -28.79 -9.60 21.68
N THR A 222 -27.95 -10.20 22.51
CA THR A 222 -28.41 -11.01 23.65
C THR A 222 -29.23 -10.15 24.61
N GLY A 223 -30.51 -10.50 24.78
CA GLY A 223 -31.43 -9.79 25.68
C GLY A 223 -32.40 -8.81 25.00
N ASN A 224 -32.25 -8.56 23.70
CA ASN A 224 -33.14 -7.67 22.95
C ASN A 224 -34.48 -8.35 22.62
N ALA A 225 -35.52 -7.53 22.44
CA ALA A 225 -36.84 -8.04 22.06
C ALA A 225 -36.80 -8.65 20.66
N THR A 226 -37.49 -9.77 20.45
CA THR A 226 -37.68 -10.42 19.14
C THR A 226 -39.14 -10.28 18.70
N TRP A 227 -39.41 -10.41 17.39
CA TRP A 227 -40.76 -10.31 16.86
C TRP A 227 -41.04 -11.44 15.88
N LEU A 228 -42.30 -11.85 15.86
CA LEU A 228 -42.83 -12.70 14.80
C LEU A 228 -43.26 -11.79 13.63
N GLU A 229 -43.01 -12.22 12.41
CA GLU A 229 -43.43 -11.48 11.21
C GLU A 229 -44.96 -11.54 11.08
N ARG A 230 -45.63 -10.41 10.86
CA ARG A 230 -47.07 -10.38 10.60
C ARG A 230 -47.36 -10.63 9.12
N ILE A 231 -47.99 -11.76 8.82
CA ILE A 231 -48.35 -12.19 7.47
C ILE A 231 -49.84 -11.91 7.17
N GLU A 232 -50.27 -12.11 5.92
CA GLU A 232 -51.69 -12.03 5.54
C GLU A 232 -52.54 -13.02 6.38
N ASP A 233 -53.81 -12.67 6.63
CA ASP A 233 -54.75 -13.31 7.58
C ASP A 233 -54.54 -13.03 9.08
N GLY A 234 -53.64 -12.11 9.46
CA GLY A 234 -53.42 -11.74 10.87
C GLY A 234 -52.66 -12.79 11.69
N LYS A 235 -52.03 -13.75 11.01
CA LYS A 235 -51.16 -14.77 11.59
C LYS A 235 -49.73 -14.23 11.75
N TRP A 236 -48.99 -14.86 12.65
CA TRP A 236 -47.60 -14.55 12.96
C TRP A 236 -46.70 -15.68 12.46
N ARG A 237 -45.65 -15.34 11.72
CA ARG A 237 -44.63 -16.29 11.21
C ARG A 237 -43.35 -16.12 12.01
N ASP A 238 -42.91 -17.21 12.63
CA ASP A 238 -41.56 -17.30 13.19
C ASP A 238 -40.57 -17.60 12.06
N ARG A 239 -39.55 -16.76 11.90
CA ARG A 239 -38.48 -16.94 10.91
C ARG A 239 -37.23 -17.58 11.55
N GLY A 240 -37.25 -17.89 12.84
CA GLY A 240 -36.06 -18.36 13.55
C GLY A 240 -35.19 -17.20 14.00
N VAL A 241 -34.79 -17.27 15.26
CA VAL A 241 -33.99 -16.25 15.92
C VAL A 241 -32.68 -16.88 16.40
N ALA A 242 -31.58 -16.19 16.13
CA ALA A 242 -30.27 -16.50 16.70
C ALA A 242 -29.76 -15.30 17.50
N THR A 243 -29.02 -15.58 18.58
CA THR A 243 -28.30 -14.53 19.31
C THR A 243 -27.01 -14.20 18.58
N TRP A 244 -26.73 -12.92 18.46
CA TRP A 244 -25.49 -12.37 17.95
C TRP A 244 -24.92 -11.43 19.01
N ASP A 245 -23.61 -11.43 19.18
CA ASP A 245 -22.93 -10.44 20.01
C ASP A 245 -22.39 -9.37 19.04
N PRO A 246 -23.10 -8.24 18.85
CA PRO A 246 -22.52 -7.13 18.14
C PRO A 246 -21.30 -6.66 18.94
N GLU A 247 -20.11 -6.70 18.36
CA GLU A 247 -18.99 -5.97 18.96
C GLU A 247 -19.45 -4.54 19.27
N PRO A 248 -19.14 -3.99 20.46
CA PRO A 248 -19.70 -2.72 20.89
C PRO A 248 -19.30 -1.62 19.91
N ARG A 249 -20.28 -1.08 19.18
CA ARG A 249 -20.11 0.22 18.52
C ARG A 249 -19.79 1.25 19.60
N PRO A 250 -18.73 2.07 19.46
CA PRO A 250 -18.52 3.17 20.40
C PRO A 250 -19.78 4.06 20.40
N PRO A 251 -20.40 4.36 21.55
CA PRO A 251 -21.54 5.24 21.60
C PRO A 251 -21.12 6.63 21.09
N GLY A 252 -21.86 7.15 20.12
CA GLY A 252 -21.72 8.54 19.71
C GLY A 252 -21.95 9.47 20.91
N PRO A 253 -21.27 10.63 20.97
CA PRO A 253 -21.41 11.55 22.10
C PRO A 253 -22.85 12.08 22.19
N THR A 254 -23.45 12.01 23.38
CA THR A 254 -24.75 12.64 23.72
C THR A 254 -24.55 13.69 24.82
N GLY A 255 -24.95 14.93 24.55
CA GLY A 255 -24.94 16.07 25.47
C GLY A 255 -25.24 17.37 24.73
N ASP A 256 -25.92 18.33 25.36
CA ASP A 256 -26.18 19.64 24.76
C ASP A 256 -24.88 20.45 24.65
N PHE A 257 -24.58 20.93 23.45
CA PHE A 257 -23.46 21.80 23.16
C PHE A 257 -23.96 23.21 22.89
N SER A 258 -23.31 24.19 23.50
CA SER A 258 -23.37 25.57 22.99
C SER A 258 -22.03 25.95 22.40
N TYR A 259 -22.04 26.83 21.40
CA TYR A 259 -20.84 27.29 20.74
C TYR A 259 -20.83 28.80 20.52
N THR A 260 -19.63 29.37 20.47
CA THR A 260 -19.38 30.75 20.03
C THR A 260 -18.28 30.79 18.99
N TYR A 261 -18.35 31.77 18.09
CA TYR A 261 -17.29 32.05 17.11
C TYR A 261 -16.56 33.33 17.52
N GLU A 262 -15.28 33.21 17.83
CA GLU A 262 -14.36 34.33 18.05
C GLU A 262 -13.11 34.11 17.20
N ASP A 263 -12.69 35.14 16.45
CA ASP A 263 -11.47 35.15 15.63
C ASP A 263 -11.25 33.91 14.74
N GLY A 264 -12.33 33.37 14.17
CA GLY A 264 -12.28 32.21 13.27
C GLY A 264 -12.09 30.85 13.96
N VAL A 265 -12.24 30.80 15.28
CA VAL A 265 -12.18 29.56 16.08
C VAL A 265 -13.55 29.27 16.70
N LEU A 266 -14.04 28.05 16.50
CA LEU A 266 -15.26 27.53 17.14
C LEU A 266 -14.94 27.11 18.57
N ILE A 267 -15.54 27.76 19.56
CA ILE A 267 -15.40 27.42 20.99
C ILE A 267 -16.63 26.64 21.42
N LEU A 268 -16.45 25.45 21.99
CA LEU A 268 -17.53 24.57 22.48
C LEU A 268 -17.60 24.60 24.01
N TYR A 269 -18.80 24.73 24.58
CA TYR A 269 -19.07 24.63 26.01
C TYR A 269 -19.79 23.32 26.33
N PHE A 270 -19.29 22.57 27.32
CA PHE A 270 -19.90 21.34 27.84
C PHE A 270 -20.45 21.56 29.25
N THR A 271 -21.65 21.06 29.52
CA THR A 271 -22.22 20.94 30.87
C THR A 271 -22.77 19.51 31.08
N GLY A 272 -21.97 18.61 31.65
CA GLY A 272 -22.41 17.24 31.96
C GLY A 272 -21.33 16.39 32.64
N THR A 273 -21.75 15.36 33.38
CA THR A 273 -20.89 14.45 34.18
C THR A 273 -20.63 13.15 33.41
N LEU A 274 -19.35 12.78 33.23
CA LEU A 274 -18.96 11.49 32.64
C LEU A 274 -19.14 10.35 33.66
N CYS A 275 -19.89 9.30 33.27
CA CYS A 275 -20.07 8.10 34.09
C CYS A 275 -18.86 7.15 33.93
N GLN A 276 -18.32 6.70 35.06
CA GLN A 276 -17.17 5.81 35.17
C GLN A 276 -17.61 4.34 35.13
N SER A 277 -16.91 3.50 34.34
CA SER A 277 -16.51 2.16 34.81
C SER A 277 -15.34 1.60 33.97
N VAL A 278 -14.14 1.66 34.59
CA VAL A 278 -12.97 0.74 34.64
C VAL A 278 -12.63 -0.11 33.40
N ASP A 279 -11.42 -0.07 32.82
CA ASP A 279 -10.11 -0.21 33.48
C ASP A 279 -9.13 0.97 33.32
N ALA A 280 -8.48 1.32 34.44
CA ALA A 280 -7.54 2.43 34.58
C ALA A 280 -6.09 1.95 34.64
N VAL A 281 -5.19 2.60 33.87
CA VAL A 281 -3.77 2.71 34.22
C VAL A 281 -3.32 4.17 34.12
N HIS A 282 -3.16 4.75 35.32
CA HIS A 282 -2.35 5.89 35.74
C HIS A 282 -2.58 7.28 35.09
N TRP A 283 -3.43 8.07 35.74
CA TRP A 283 -3.30 9.53 35.79
C TRP A 283 -2.74 9.90 37.18
N THR A 284 -1.51 10.39 37.25
CA THR A 284 -1.04 11.10 38.45
C THR A 284 -1.65 12.49 38.46
N GLU A 285 -2.53 12.70 39.44
CA GLU A 285 -3.04 13.94 40.05
C GLU A 285 -3.12 15.22 39.20
N LEU A 286 -4.35 15.68 38.95
CA LEU A 286 -4.63 17.09 38.66
C LEU A 286 -5.64 17.66 39.69
N PRO A 287 -5.50 18.95 40.10
CA PRO A 287 -6.24 19.51 41.23
C PRO A 287 -7.70 19.84 40.91
N SER A 288 -8.50 19.94 41.96
CA SER A 288 -9.94 20.19 41.96
C SER A 288 -10.41 21.49 41.28
N ALA A 289 -11.44 21.31 40.43
CA ALA A 289 -12.65 22.12 40.23
C ALA A 289 -12.59 23.58 39.68
N THR A 290 -13.50 23.82 38.70
CA THR A 290 -14.11 25.09 38.23
C THR A 290 -13.43 25.91 37.11
N SER A 291 -13.46 25.42 35.86
CA SER A 291 -13.65 26.24 34.63
C SER A 291 -13.82 25.37 33.37
N PRO A 292 -14.57 25.81 32.34
CA PRO A 292 -14.72 25.06 31.08
C PRO A 292 -13.41 24.99 30.29
N TYR A 293 -13.14 23.80 29.73
CA TYR A 293 -11.92 23.49 28.97
C TYR A 293 -11.96 24.12 27.57
N ARG A 294 -10.80 24.55 27.06
CA ARG A 294 -10.61 25.09 25.71
C ARG A 294 -10.04 24.01 24.79
N VAL A 295 -10.72 23.71 23.69
CA VAL A 295 -10.17 22.88 22.60
C VAL A 295 -10.34 23.64 21.28
N ALA A 296 -9.24 23.92 20.59
CA ALA A 296 -9.24 24.53 19.27
C ALA A 296 -9.15 23.42 18.20
N LEU A 297 -10.16 23.28 17.36
CA LEU A 297 -10.16 22.33 16.24
C LEU A 297 -9.75 23.05 14.95
N LYS A 298 -8.55 22.76 14.43
CA LYS A 298 -8.15 23.04 13.05
C LYS A 298 -8.13 21.73 12.27
N ASP A 299 -8.99 21.68 11.25
CA ASP A 299 -9.08 20.71 10.15
C ASP A 299 -9.38 19.23 10.48
N LYS A 300 -10.33 18.69 9.70
CA LYS A 300 -10.78 17.29 9.72
C LYS A 300 -9.58 16.34 9.53
N LYS A 301 -9.22 15.60 10.58
CA LYS A 301 -8.33 14.43 10.49
C LYS A 301 -9.05 13.20 11.01
N SER A 302 -9.12 12.17 10.17
CA SER A 302 -9.36 10.79 10.57
C SER A 302 -8.20 10.37 11.49
N PHE A 303 -8.51 9.97 12.73
CA PHE A 303 -7.52 9.48 13.67
C PHE A 303 -7.37 7.97 13.54
N PHE A 304 -6.13 7.51 13.41
CA PHE A 304 -5.79 6.13 13.77
C PHE A 304 -5.75 6.04 15.30
N CYS A 305 -6.64 5.23 15.88
CA CYS A 305 -6.49 4.84 17.27
C CYS A 305 -5.61 3.58 17.30
N ALA A 306 -4.35 3.73 17.69
CA ALA A 306 -3.51 2.60 18.06
C ALA A 306 -2.84 2.91 19.40
N LYS A 307 -3.32 2.27 20.47
CA LYS A 307 -2.50 2.01 21.65
C LYS A 307 -1.74 0.72 21.37
N SER A 308 -0.47 0.67 21.76
CA SER A 308 0.33 -0.55 21.76
C SER A 308 -0.34 -1.62 22.63
N GLY A 309 -0.99 -2.60 22.01
CA GLY A 309 -1.63 -3.73 22.69
C GLY A 309 -2.93 -4.18 22.02
N SER A 310 -2.81 -5.07 21.03
CA SER A 310 -3.80 -6.09 20.62
C SER A 310 -5.30 -5.77 20.77
N THR A 311 -5.79 -4.70 20.16
CA THR A 311 -7.23 -4.53 19.90
C THR A 311 -7.44 -4.28 18.41
N PRO A 312 -8.43 -4.96 17.76
CA PRO A 312 -8.72 -4.74 16.35
C PRO A 312 -9.09 -3.29 16.05
N PRO A 313 -8.79 -2.76 14.85
CA PRO A 313 -9.26 -1.44 14.44
C PRO A 313 -10.79 -1.42 14.31
N ALA A 314 -11.41 -0.30 14.67
CA ALA A 314 -12.88 -0.13 14.70
C ALA A 314 -13.57 -0.18 13.32
N SER A 315 -12.81 -0.23 12.21
CA SER A 315 -13.29 -0.37 10.83
C SER A 315 -12.54 -1.51 10.15
N LYS A 316 -13.21 -2.27 9.27
CA LYS A 316 -12.57 -3.35 8.49
C LYS A 316 -11.86 -2.84 7.22
N ASP A 317 -12.14 -1.62 6.80
CA ASP A 317 -11.46 -0.95 5.70
C ASP A 317 -11.10 0.51 6.07
N ILE A 318 -10.00 1.00 5.49
CA ILE A 318 -9.56 2.40 5.58
C ILE A 318 -9.33 2.94 4.18
N THR A 319 -9.76 4.17 3.94
CA THR A 319 -9.50 4.89 2.70
C THR A 319 -8.53 6.04 2.95
N ILE A 320 -7.45 6.04 2.17
CA ILE A 320 -6.36 6.98 2.24
C ILE A 320 -6.50 7.92 1.03
N PRO A 321 -6.85 9.19 1.25
CA PRO A 321 -6.96 10.15 0.16
C PRO A 321 -5.56 10.53 -0.33
N LEU A 322 -5.30 10.27 -1.60
CA LEU A 322 -4.08 10.68 -2.28
C LEU A 322 -4.30 12.02 -3.01
N ALA A 323 -3.24 12.54 -3.63
CA ALA A 323 -3.34 13.74 -4.46
C ALA A 323 -4.34 13.54 -5.62
N SER A 324 -4.87 14.66 -6.14
CA SER A 324 -5.74 14.67 -7.32
C SER A 324 -7.07 13.92 -7.17
N GLY A 325 -7.54 13.67 -5.93
CA GLY A 325 -8.84 13.03 -5.67
C GLY A 325 -8.84 11.52 -5.95
N VAL A 326 -7.67 10.89 -5.94
CA VAL A 326 -7.51 9.43 -6.06
C VAL A 326 -7.45 8.84 -4.65
N ASP A 327 -8.19 7.78 -4.41
CA ASP A 327 -8.24 7.10 -3.10
C ASP A 327 -7.52 5.75 -3.15
N LEU A 328 -6.87 5.38 -2.05
CA LEU A 328 -6.31 4.05 -1.81
C LEU A 328 -7.05 3.41 -0.64
N THR A 329 -7.73 2.30 -0.88
CA THR A 329 -8.47 1.57 0.18
C THR A 329 -7.69 0.35 0.63
N LEU A 330 -7.50 0.18 1.94
CA LEU A 330 -6.93 -1.02 2.56
C LEU A 330 -7.97 -1.76 3.39
N ILE A 331 -7.82 -3.07 3.51
CA ILE A 331 -8.65 -3.98 4.31
C ILE A 331 -7.82 -4.54 5.46
N TRP A 332 -8.38 -4.55 6.67
CA TRP A 332 -7.77 -5.15 7.84
C TRP A 332 -7.82 -6.66 7.77
N ILE A 333 -6.66 -7.28 7.94
CA ILE A 333 -6.47 -8.72 8.02
C ILE A 333 -6.11 -9.06 9.46
N GLU A 334 -6.96 -9.84 10.12
CA GLU A 334 -6.72 -10.32 11.49
C GLU A 334 -5.48 -11.22 11.56
N PRO A 335 -4.74 -11.24 12.67
CA PRO A 335 -3.73 -12.27 12.89
C PRO A 335 -4.37 -13.65 12.92
N GLY A 336 -3.61 -14.67 12.53
CA GLY A 336 -4.15 -16.03 12.52
C GLY A 336 -3.17 -17.06 12.01
N THR A 337 -3.64 -18.31 11.97
CA THR A 337 -2.85 -19.45 11.51
C THR A 337 -3.52 -20.08 10.30
N PHE A 338 -2.73 -20.45 9.29
CA PHE A 338 -3.21 -21.12 8.09
C PHE A 338 -2.20 -22.12 7.55
N MET A 339 -2.64 -22.95 6.60
CA MET A 339 -1.75 -23.81 5.83
C MET A 339 -1.30 -23.08 4.56
N MET A 340 -0.01 -22.80 4.47
CA MET A 340 0.66 -22.20 3.32
C MET A 340 1.19 -23.29 2.39
N GLY A 341 1.12 -23.07 1.08
CA GLY A 341 1.45 -24.07 0.06
C GLY A 341 0.25 -24.94 -0.32
N SER A 342 0.50 -26.08 -0.97
CA SER A 342 -0.55 -26.94 -1.52
C SER A 342 -0.34 -28.41 -1.16
N PRO A 343 -1.42 -29.17 -0.87
CA PRO A 343 -1.30 -30.60 -0.62
C PRO A 343 -0.86 -31.33 -1.89
N GLU A 344 -0.18 -32.48 -1.75
CA GLU A 344 0.40 -33.23 -2.88
C GLU A 344 -0.61 -33.61 -3.97
N ASN A 345 -1.90 -33.70 -3.63
CA ASN A 345 -2.98 -34.06 -4.54
C ASN A 345 -3.70 -32.84 -5.17
N GLU A 346 -3.28 -31.60 -4.90
CA GLU A 346 -3.89 -30.41 -5.50
C GLU A 346 -3.62 -30.37 -7.02
N PHE A 347 -4.67 -30.15 -7.80
CA PHE A 347 -4.59 -30.17 -9.25
C PHE A 347 -3.83 -28.94 -9.80
N GLY A 348 -2.72 -29.19 -10.50
CA GLY A 348 -1.87 -28.14 -11.05
C GLY A 348 -0.81 -27.60 -10.10
N ARG A 349 -0.56 -28.29 -8.97
CA ARG A 349 0.52 -28.01 -8.01
C ARG A 349 1.91 -27.93 -8.66
N PHE A 350 2.72 -26.97 -8.23
CA PHE A 350 4.16 -26.91 -8.51
C PHE A 350 4.98 -27.63 -7.42
N THR A 351 6.21 -28.00 -7.76
CA THR A 351 7.08 -28.78 -6.87
C THR A 351 7.61 -27.99 -5.66
N ASP A 352 7.51 -26.67 -5.67
CA ASP A 352 8.03 -25.77 -4.63
C ASP A 352 6.94 -25.20 -3.70
N GLU A 353 5.82 -25.92 -3.59
CA GLU A 353 4.62 -25.53 -2.83
C GLU A 353 4.37 -26.44 -1.63
N ASP A 354 5.41 -26.84 -0.90
CA ASP A 354 5.26 -27.76 0.22
C ASP A 354 4.34 -27.20 1.32
N LEU A 355 3.32 -27.98 1.66
CA LEU A 355 2.28 -27.59 2.59
C LEU A 355 2.85 -27.53 4.02
N HIS A 356 2.81 -26.36 4.65
CA HIS A 356 3.29 -26.15 6.03
C HIS A 356 2.43 -25.12 6.76
N GLN A 357 2.44 -25.17 8.10
CA GLN A 357 1.64 -24.26 8.91
C GLN A 357 2.37 -22.92 9.10
N VAL A 358 1.66 -21.81 8.92
CA VAL A 358 2.16 -20.46 9.18
C VAL A 358 1.24 -19.75 10.15
N THR A 359 1.82 -19.13 11.17
CA THR A 359 1.11 -18.25 12.11
C THR A 359 1.56 -16.81 11.90
N LEU A 360 0.62 -15.92 11.55
CA LEU A 360 0.82 -14.47 11.56
C LEU A 360 0.37 -13.93 12.92
N THR A 361 1.28 -13.37 13.71
CA THR A 361 0.98 -12.94 15.09
C THR A 361 0.38 -11.55 15.18
N LYS A 362 0.53 -10.76 14.12
CA LYS A 362 0.02 -9.39 14.04
C LYS A 362 -0.92 -9.25 12.85
N GLY A 363 -2.05 -8.58 13.10
CA GLY A 363 -2.88 -8.11 12.00
C GLY A 363 -2.21 -6.97 11.25
N TYR A 364 -2.62 -6.79 10.01
CA TYR A 364 -2.09 -5.77 9.11
C TYR A 364 -3.18 -5.34 8.13
N TRP A 365 -3.00 -4.18 7.51
CA TRP A 365 -3.88 -3.75 6.44
C TRP A 365 -3.28 -4.12 5.10
N VAL A 366 -4.10 -4.47 4.12
CA VAL A 366 -3.64 -4.77 2.75
C VAL A 366 -4.57 -4.13 1.73
N GLY A 367 -4.02 -3.66 0.61
CA GLY A 367 -4.78 -2.98 -0.43
C GLY A 367 -5.96 -3.80 -0.90
N LYS A 368 -7.14 -3.17 -1.01
CA LYS A 368 -8.34 -3.80 -1.56
C LYS A 368 -8.15 -4.26 -3.00
N TYR A 369 -7.36 -3.50 -3.74
CA TYR A 369 -6.98 -3.70 -5.13
C TYR A 369 -5.45 -3.69 -5.27
N GLU A 370 -4.96 -4.17 -6.41
CA GLU A 370 -3.62 -3.83 -6.91
C GLU A 370 -3.48 -2.29 -6.97
N VAL A 371 -2.27 -1.76 -6.80
CA VAL A 371 -2.03 -0.31 -6.94
C VAL A 371 -2.32 0.11 -8.37
N THR A 372 -3.20 1.08 -8.56
CA THR A 372 -3.58 1.55 -9.89
C THR A 372 -2.56 2.52 -10.47
N GLN A 373 -2.58 2.70 -11.79
CA GLN A 373 -1.76 3.70 -12.47
C GLN A 373 -1.98 5.10 -11.89
N ALA A 374 -3.24 5.52 -11.64
CA ALA A 374 -3.51 6.82 -11.04
C ALA A 374 -2.98 6.96 -9.61
N GLN A 375 -3.08 5.90 -8.79
CA GLN A 375 -2.51 5.90 -7.43
C GLN A 375 -0.99 6.02 -7.48
N TYR A 376 -0.35 5.24 -8.36
CA TYR A 376 1.09 5.30 -8.58
C TYR A 376 1.57 6.70 -8.98
N GLU A 377 0.89 7.31 -9.96
CA GLU A 377 1.18 8.66 -10.43
C GLU A 377 0.90 9.73 -9.37
N ALA A 378 -0.11 9.54 -8.51
CA ALA A 378 -0.40 10.48 -7.41
C ALA A 378 0.72 10.53 -6.35
N ILE A 379 1.49 9.44 -6.20
CA ILE A 379 2.58 9.35 -5.21
C ILE A 379 3.95 9.67 -5.83
N LEU A 380 4.25 9.12 -7.02
CA LEU A 380 5.57 9.19 -7.65
C LEU A 380 5.62 10.09 -8.89
N GLY A 381 4.46 10.57 -9.36
CA GLY A 381 4.35 11.43 -10.54
C GLY A 381 4.20 10.67 -11.86
N ALA A 382 3.54 11.31 -12.84
CA ALA A 382 3.26 10.72 -14.16
C ALA A 382 4.50 10.25 -14.94
N SER A 383 5.65 10.91 -14.76
CA SER A 383 6.90 10.54 -15.44
C SER A 383 7.49 9.21 -14.97
N ALA A 384 7.03 8.68 -13.83
CA ALA A 384 7.47 7.39 -13.30
C ALA A 384 6.59 6.21 -13.77
N ASN A 385 5.43 6.47 -14.41
CA ASN A 385 4.53 5.42 -14.86
C ASN A 385 4.90 4.89 -16.26
N TYR A 386 5.54 3.74 -16.30
CA TYR A 386 5.93 3.04 -17.54
C TYR A 386 4.94 1.97 -18.02
N SER A 387 3.75 1.87 -17.42
CA SER A 387 2.76 0.85 -17.76
C SER A 387 2.47 0.83 -19.26
N LYS A 388 2.50 -0.37 -19.84
CA LYS A 388 2.20 -0.63 -21.25
C LYS A 388 0.72 -0.39 -21.57
N PHE A 389 -0.18 -0.78 -20.68
CA PHE A 389 -1.63 -0.75 -20.91
C PHE A 389 -2.26 0.47 -20.23
N LYS A 390 -2.17 1.63 -20.89
CA LYS A 390 -2.53 2.93 -20.29
C LYS A 390 -4.02 3.06 -19.97
N ASP A 391 -4.33 3.14 -18.68
CA ASP A 391 -5.65 3.47 -18.12
C ASP A 391 -5.44 3.76 -16.62
N PRO A 392 -5.89 4.91 -16.09
CA PRO A 392 -5.67 5.30 -14.70
C PRO A 392 -6.24 4.29 -13.68
N SER A 393 -7.25 3.50 -14.06
CA SER A 393 -7.93 2.55 -13.18
C SER A 393 -7.44 1.10 -13.35
N ARG A 394 -6.50 0.85 -14.28
CA ARG A 394 -5.79 -0.43 -14.39
C ARG A 394 -4.67 -0.51 -13.36
N PRO A 395 -4.22 -1.72 -12.98
CA PRO A 395 -3.03 -1.86 -12.15
C PRO A 395 -1.83 -1.21 -12.85
N VAL A 396 -0.94 -0.63 -12.05
CA VAL A 396 0.36 -0.22 -12.53
C VAL A 396 1.21 -1.48 -12.79
N GLU A 397 1.73 -1.58 -14.01
CA GLU A 397 2.66 -2.63 -14.43
C GLU A 397 3.89 -2.02 -15.12
N CYS A 398 4.87 -2.87 -15.47
CA CYS A 398 6.24 -2.47 -15.85
C CYS A 398 6.99 -1.75 -14.70
N ILE A 399 6.79 -2.22 -13.47
CA ILE A 399 7.40 -1.66 -12.26
C ILE A 399 8.44 -2.62 -11.68
N PHE A 400 9.64 -2.11 -11.37
CA PHE A 400 10.68 -2.85 -10.64
C PHE A 400 10.27 -3.09 -9.18
N TRP A 401 10.84 -4.11 -8.55
CA TRP A 401 10.59 -4.33 -7.12
C TRP A 401 10.99 -3.12 -6.27
N SER A 402 12.11 -2.46 -6.61
CA SER A 402 12.59 -1.25 -5.93
C SER A 402 11.65 -0.05 -6.10
N GLU A 403 10.98 0.07 -7.24
CA GLU A 403 10.00 1.13 -7.48
C GLU A 403 8.71 0.91 -6.68
N ALA A 404 8.29 -0.36 -6.54
CA ALA A 404 7.14 -0.73 -5.71
C ALA A 404 7.41 -0.46 -4.22
N THR A 405 8.62 -0.78 -3.72
CA THR A 405 9.00 -0.44 -2.35
C THR A 405 9.21 1.06 -2.15
N ASN A 406 9.73 1.78 -3.14
CA ASN A 406 9.81 3.24 -3.11
C ASN A 406 8.43 3.92 -3.06
N PHE A 407 7.45 3.40 -3.79
CA PHE A 407 6.06 3.86 -3.66
C PHE A 407 5.57 3.74 -2.21
N CYS A 408 5.79 2.59 -1.58
CA CYS A 408 5.38 2.32 -0.20
C CYS A 408 6.11 3.26 0.79
N ALA A 409 7.41 3.46 0.62
CA ALA A 409 8.19 4.40 1.42
C ALA A 409 7.68 5.84 1.26
N LYS A 410 7.32 6.25 0.03
CA LYS A 410 6.82 7.60 -0.21
C LYS A 410 5.42 7.83 0.34
N LEU A 411 4.55 6.83 0.23
CA LEU A 411 3.25 6.85 0.87
C LEU A 411 3.38 6.94 2.40
N THR A 412 4.31 6.20 2.99
CA THR A 412 4.66 6.28 4.42
C THR A 412 5.03 7.69 4.83
N GLU A 413 5.91 8.36 4.09
CA GLU A 413 6.26 9.75 4.38
C GLU A 413 5.07 10.69 4.29
N ILE A 414 4.27 10.59 3.22
CA ILE A 414 3.14 11.48 2.97
C ILE A 414 2.13 11.37 4.12
N GLU A 415 1.80 10.15 4.52
CA GLU A 415 0.86 9.90 5.61
C GLU A 415 1.43 10.28 6.98
N ARG A 416 2.73 10.06 7.20
CA ARG A 416 3.40 10.46 8.45
C ARG A 416 3.50 11.98 8.57
N ALA A 417 3.87 12.68 7.49
CA ALA A 417 3.91 14.13 7.43
C ALA A 417 2.52 14.76 7.59
N ALA A 418 1.48 14.09 7.08
CA ALA A 418 0.10 14.49 7.32
C ALA A 418 -0.39 14.23 8.76
N GLY A 419 0.39 13.52 9.58
CA GLY A 419 0.00 13.06 10.91
C GLY A 419 -1.16 12.07 10.87
N ARG A 420 -1.32 11.36 9.75
CA ARG A 420 -2.31 10.31 9.57
C ARG A 420 -1.72 8.94 9.90
N LEU A 421 -0.44 8.69 9.67
CA LEU A 421 0.17 7.41 9.99
C LEU A 421 0.47 7.27 11.50
N PRO A 422 -0.06 6.26 12.22
CA PRO A 422 0.28 6.03 13.62
C PRO A 422 1.75 5.63 13.80
N GLU A 423 2.29 5.94 14.97
CA GLU A 423 3.66 5.60 15.33
C GLU A 423 3.85 4.06 15.35
N GLY A 424 4.98 3.59 14.83
CA GLY A 424 5.25 2.16 14.72
C GLY A 424 4.49 1.44 13.58
N TYR A 425 4.04 2.18 12.56
CA TYR A 425 3.48 1.63 11.34
C TYR A 425 4.17 2.20 10.09
N GLU A 426 4.18 1.39 9.02
CA GLU A 426 4.67 1.79 7.70
C GLU A 426 3.93 1.05 6.58
N TYR A 427 3.87 1.67 5.41
CA TYR A 427 3.45 1.00 4.19
C TYR A 427 4.62 0.20 3.62
N SER A 428 4.36 -1.02 3.19
CA SER A 428 5.33 -1.95 2.61
C SER A 428 4.65 -2.85 1.57
N LEU A 429 5.44 -3.69 0.88
CA LEU A 429 4.89 -4.85 0.19
C LEU A 429 4.52 -5.92 1.23
N PRO A 430 3.44 -6.71 1.01
CA PRO A 430 3.16 -7.83 1.90
C PRO A 430 4.30 -8.86 1.82
N THR A 431 4.56 -9.55 2.94
CA THR A 431 5.36 -10.78 2.88
C THR A 431 4.62 -11.84 2.05
N GLU A 432 5.34 -12.85 1.55
CA GLU A 432 4.73 -13.95 0.79
C GLU A 432 3.65 -14.65 1.64
N ALA A 433 3.91 -14.83 2.93
CA ALA A 433 2.95 -15.42 3.87
C ALA A 433 1.74 -14.52 4.14
N GLN A 434 1.96 -13.21 4.30
CA GLN A 434 0.85 -12.25 4.39
C GLN A 434 -0.01 -12.31 3.12
N TRP A 435 0.62 -12.25 1.95
CA TRP A 435 -0.08 -12.30 0.67
C TRP A 435 -0.92 -13.56 0.51
N GLU A 436 -0.36 -14.75 0.78
CA GLU A 436 -1.09 -16.01 0.61
C GLU A 436 -2.23 -16.14 1.64
N TYR A 437 -2.01 -15.69 2.88
CA TYR A 437 -3.04 -15.67 3.92
C TYR A 437 -4.22 -14.78 3.52
N ALA A 438 -3.92 -13.56 3.07
CA ALA A 438 -4.88 -12.60 2.55
C ALA A 438 -5.62 -13.16 1.33
N CYS A 439 -4.90 -13.77 0.38
CA CYS A 439 -5.47 -14.38 -0.82
C CYS A 439 -6.48 -15.46 -0.45
N ARG A 440 -6.09 -16.41 0.42
CA ARG A 440 -6.95 -17.54 0.81
C ARG A 440 -8.20 -17.12 1.56
N ALA A 441 -8.13 -16.08 2.40
CA ALA A 441 -9.28 -15.59 3.17
C ALA A 441 -10.07 -16.70 3.89
N GLY A 442 -9.35 -17.67 4.47
CA GLY A 442 -9.93 -18.83 5.17
C GLY A 442 -10.26 -20.06 4.29
N THR A 443 -10.06 -20.01 2.98
CA THR A 443 -10.24 -21.17 2.10
C THR A 443 -9.02 -22.10 2.10
N THR A 444 -9.28 -23.40 1.96
CA THR A 444 -8.24 -24.45 1.88
C THR A 444 -8.11 -25.04 0.47
N THR A 445 -8.89 -24.57 -0.49
CA THR A 445 -8.86 -25.01 -1.88
C THR A 445 -7.74 -24.32 -2.67
N GLY A 446 -7.44 -24.80 -3.88
CA GLY A 446 -6.42 -24.20 -4.74
C GLY A 446 -6.74 -22.77 -5.21
N LEU A 447 -8.02 -22.37 -5.20
CA LEU A 447 -8.48 -21.01 -5.52
C LEU A 447 -9.16 -20.35 -4.31
N TYR A 448 -9.02 -19.03 -4.18
CA TYR A 448 -9.64 -18.27 -3.09
C TYR A 448 -11.17 -18.22 -3.12
N SER A 449 -11.78 -18.62 -4.23
CA SER A 449 -13.25 -18.73 -4.35
C SER A 449 -13.84 -19.90 -3.56
N GLY A 450 -13.01 -20.74 -2.93
CA GLY A 450 -13.45 -21.98 -2.30
C GLY A 450 -13.70 -23.12 -3.30
N LYS A 451 -13.26 -22.98 -4.56
CA LYS A 451 -13.41 -23.97 -5.63
C LYS A 451 -12.05 -24.53 -6.03
N GLU A 452 -12.06 -25.72 -6.62
CA GLU A 452 -10.84 -26.34 -7.15
C GLU A 452 -10.48 -25.81 -8.53
N ASN A 453 -9.18 -25.74 -8.80
CA ASN A 453 -8.68 -25.55 -10.16
C ASN A 453 -8.96 -26.82 -10.98
N THR A 454 -9.49 -26.66 -12.20
CA THR A 454 -9.85 -27.79 -13.06
C THR A 454 -9.06 -27.85 -14.36
N SER A 455 -8.18 -26.87 -14.60
CA SER A 455 -7.34 -26.84 -15.81
C SER A 455 -5.92 -26.35 -15.51
N THR A 456 -4.92 -27.02 -16.08
CA THR A 456 -3.54 -26.51 -16.06
C THR A 456 -3.30 -25.49 -17.17
N ARG A 457 -3.88 -25.74 -18.35
CA ARG A 457 -3.80 -24.90 -19.54
C ARG A 457 -5.15 -24.90 -20.26
N GLY A 458 -5.66 -23.72 -20.59
CA GLY A 458 -6.97 -23.55 -21.23
C GLY A 458 -8.05 -23.06 -20.27
N VAL A 459 -9.29 -23.03 -20.73
CA VAL A 459 -10.43 -22.47 -19.99
C VAL A 459 -10.66 -23.23 -18.68
N CYS A 460 -10.72 -22.49 -17.58
CA CYS A 460 -11.13 -22.99 -16.27
C CYS A 460 -12.25 -22.09 -15.75
N PRO A 461 -13.52 -22.56 -15.78
CA PRO A 461 -14.66 -21.73 -15.36
C PRO A 461 -14.54 -21.16 -13.94
N ASN A 462 -13.87 -21.90 -13.03
CA ASN A 462 -13.67 -21.47 -11.65
C ASN A 462 -12.63 -20.34 -11.54
N VAL A 463 -11.66 -20.28 -12.45
CA VAL A 463 -10.68 -19.19 -12.55
C VAL A 463 -11.28 -18.00 -13.31
N ASP A 464 -12.12 -18.25 -14.32
CA ASP A 464 -12.80 -17.20 -15.09
C ASP A 464 -13.61 -16.23 -14.21
N GLU A 465 -14.21 -16.74 -13.13
CA GLU A 465 -15.00 -15.95 -12.19
C GLU A 465 -14.15 -14.97 -11.36
N ILE A 466 -12.86 -15.27 -11.17
CA ILE A 466 -12.01 -14.60 -10.19
C ILE A 466 -10.76 -13.93 -10.76
N ALA A 467 -10.38 -14.24 -12.00
CA ALA A 467 -9.11 -13.80 -12.57
C ALA A 467 -9.22 -13.34 -14.02
N TRP A 468 -8.41 -12.33 -14.34
CA TRP A 468 -8.03 -12.00 -15.71
C TRP A 468 -6.74 -12.75 -16.06
N TYR A 469 -6.82 -13.75 -16.93
CA TYR A 469 -5.69 -14.63 -17.27
C TYR A 469 -5.70 -14.95 -18.77
N ASP A 470 -4.78 -15.78 -19.27
CA ASP A 470 -4.50 -15.94 -20.71
C ASP A 470 -5.75 -16.24 -21.59
N GLN A 471 -6.76 -16.90 -21.02
CA GLN A 471 -7.97 -17.27 -21.75
C GLN A 471 -9.02 -16.16 -21.86
N ASN A 472 -9.03 -15.19 -20.93
CA ASN A 472 -10.11 -14.21 -20.82
C ASN A 472 -9.64 -12.76 -20.71
N SER A 473 -8.34 -12.52 -20.59
CA SER A 473 -7.76 -11.17 -20.48
C SER A 473 -7.72 -10.43 -21.82
N GLY A 474 -7.78 -11.14 -22.95
CA GLY A 474 -7.55 -10.51 -24.26
C GLY A 474 -6.13 -9.94 -24.40
N SER A 475 -5.16 -10.55 -23.72
CA SER A 475 -3.74 -10.19 -23.76
C SER A 475 -3.41 -8.80 -23.22
N GLN A 476 -4.11 -8.36 -22.17
CA GLN A 476 -3.87 -7.09 -21.48
C GLN A 476 -4.37 -7.09 -20.02
N THR A 477 -3.92 -6.11 -19.23
CA THR A 477 -4.50 -5.80 -17.92
C THR A 477 -5.89 -5.18 -18.04
N HIS A 478 -6.66 -5.27 -16.96
CA HIS A 478 -8.02 -4.75 -16.84
C HIS A 478 -8.16 -3.86 -15.62
N VAL A 479 -9.24 -3.08 -15.60
CA VAL A 479 -9.56 -2.22 -14.47
C VAL A 479 -9.71 -3.10 -13.22
N VAL A 480 -9.07 -2.68 -12.13
CA VAL A 480 -9.10 -3.43 -10.88
C VAL A 480 -10.55 -3.56 -10.36
N GLY A 481 -10.86 -4.65 -9.68
CA GLY A 481 -12.15 -4.87 -9.04
C GLY A 481 -13.26 -5.41 -9.94
N GLN A 482 -12.95 -5.84 -11.16
CA GLN A 482 -13.95 -6.34 -12.12
C GLN A 482 -14.27 -7.84 -11.96
N LYS A 483 -13.42 -8.60 -11.28
CA LYS A 483 -13.64 -10.02 -10.96
C LYS A 483 -14.21 -10.18 -9.55
N LEU A 484 -14.66 -11.38 -9.18
CA LEU A 484 -15.19 -11.62 -7.85
C LEU A 484 -14.10 -11.47 -6.78
N PRO A 485 -14.36 -10.79 -5.65
CA PRO A 485 -13.41 -10.73 -4.56
C PRO A 485 -13.39 -12.05 -3.78
N ASN A 486 -12.36 -12.22 -2.95
CA ASN A 486 -12.34 -13.27 -1.93
C ASN A 486 -13.26 -12.95 -0.74
N ALA A 487 -13.35 -13.86 0.24
CA ALA A 487 -14.23 -13.72 1.40
C ALA A 487 -13.93 -12.50 2.31
N TRP A 488 -12.75 -11.89 2.17
CA TRP A 488 -12.34 -10.69 2.90
C TRP A 488 -12.49 -9.41 2.06
N GLY A 489 -13.02 -9.50 0.84
CA GLY A 489 -13.27 -8.33 0.00
C GLY A 489 -12.06 -7.85 -0.80
N LEU A 490 -11.01 -8.67 -0.90
CA LEU A 490 -9.85 -8.39 -1.75
C LEU A 490 -10.12 -8.85 -3.18
N TYR A 491 -9.86 -7.97 -4.14
CA TYR A 491 -10.07 -8.21 -5.56
C TYR A 491 -8.75 -8.52 -6.26
N ASP A 492 -8.83 -9.23 -7.38
CA ASP A 492 -7.70 -9.50 -8.28
C ASP A 492 -6.52 -10.18 -7.58
N MET A 493 -6.77 -10.92 -6.49
CA MET A 493 -5.75 -11.77 -5.85
C MET A 493 -5.31 -12.94 -6.75
N ALA A 494 -5.91 -13.06 -7.93
CA ALA A 494 -5.58 -14.03 -8.97
C ALA A 494 -5.71 -13.34 -10.34
N GLY A 495 -4.68 -13.43 -11.19
CA GLY A 495 -4.64 -12.81 -12.51
C GLY A 495 -4.51 -11.28 -12.47
N ASN A 496 -4.82 -10.64 -13.59
CA ASN A 496 -4.57 -9.24 -13.91
C ASN A 496 -3.07 -8.92 -13.92
N VAL A 497 -2.43 -8.64 -12.79
CA VAL A 497 -0.97 -8.63 -12.68
C VAL A 497 -0.48 -9.53 -11.55
N ALA A 498 0.67 -10.16 -11.75
CA ALA A 498 1.36 -10.79 -10.65
C ALA A 498 1.86 -9.71 -9.68
N GLU A 499 1.76 -9.96 -8.39
CA GLU A 499 2.04 -8.97 -7.35
C GLU A 499 3.40 -9.23 -6.70
N TRP A 500 4.27 -8.21 -6.67
CA TRP A 500 5.51 -8.26 -5.89
C TRP A 500 5.26 -8.48 -4.39
N CYS A 501 6.01 -9.43 -3.81
CA CYS A 501 6.11 -9.61 -2.36
C CYS A 501 7.48 -9.15 -1.83
N LEU A 502 7.58 -8.97 -0.51
CA LEU A 502 8.82 -8.56 0.15
C LEU A 502 9.92 -9.63 0.06
N ASP A 503 9.54 -10.90 0.12
CA ASP A 503 10.43 -12.04 0.36
C ASP A 503 11.35 -12.35 -0.83
N TRP A 504 12.56 -12.81 -0.52
CA TRP A 504 13.38 -13.53 -1.48
C TRP A 504 12.77 -14.92 -1.73
N LYS A 505 12.81 -15.41 -2.98
CA LYS A 505 12.33 -16.76 -3.28
C LYS A 505 13.33 -17.79 -2.75
N GLY A 506 12.85 -18.66 -1.87
CA GLY A 506 13.57 -19.82 -1.34
C GLY A 506 12.65 -21.01 -1.09
N ALA A 507 13.25 -22.12 -0.66
CA ALA A 507 12.50 -23.31 -0.26
C ALA A 507 11.63 -22.99 0.96
N TYR A 508 10.43 -23.58 1.01
CA TYR A 508 9.63 -23.54 2.23
C TYR A 508 10.32 -24.33 3.35
N PRO A 509 10.19 -23.90 4.61
CA PRO A 509 10.88 -24.51 5.73
C PRO A 509 10.38 -25.92 6.08
N GLY A 510 9.24 -26.37 5.51
CA GLY A 510 8.66 -27.71 5.71
C GLY A 510 8.13 -27.99 7.13
N GLN A 511 8.34 -27.07 8.06
CA GLN A 511 7.87 -27.11 9.44
C GLN A 511 6.99 -25.88 9.74
N ALA A 512 6.28 -25.91 10.87
CA ALA A 512 5.49 -24.76 11.31
C ALA A 512 6.38 -23.54 11.58
N VAL A 513 5.98 -22.37 11.07
CA VAL A 513 6.72 -21.12 11.25
C VAL A 513 5.80 -19.97 11.67
N THR A 514 6.39 -18.93 12.25
CA THR A 514 5.68 -17.76 12.77
C THR A 514 6.26 -16.50 12.13
N ASP A 515 5.40 -15.66 11.56
CA ASP A 515 5.74 -14.42 10.85
C ASP A 515 6.95 -14.56 9.88
N PRO A 516 6.94 -15.53 8.95
CA PRO A 516 8.07 -15.74 8.05
C PRO A 516 8.25 -14.56 7.08
N THR A 517 9.50 -14.21 6.81
CA THR A 517 9.92 -13.14 5.88
C THR A 517 10.78 -13.66 4.73
N GLY A 518 10.74 -14.98 4.50
CA GLY A 518 11.60 -15.66 3.53
C GLY A 518 13.08 -15.67 3.95
N PRO A 519 13.98 -16.15 3.07
CA PRO A 519 15.42 -16.09 3.28
C PRO A 519 15.92 -14.64 3.35
N GLU A 520 17.00 -14.41 4.09
CA GLU A 520 17.61 -13.06 4.22
C GLU A 520 18.17 -12.52 2.89
N THR A 521 18.63 -13.41 2.01
CA THR A 521 19.21 -13.10 0.70
C THR A 521 18.66 -14.01 -0.39
N GLY A 522 18.63 -13.54 -1.64
CA GLY A 522 18.28 -14.35 -2.79
C GLY A 522 18.56 -13.65 -4.11
N THR A 523 18.30 -14.35 -5.22
CA THR A 523 18.49 -13.81 -6.58
C THR A 523 17.18 -13.28 -7.18
N PHE A 524 16.05 -13.86 -6.77
CA PHE A 524 14.73 -13.51 -7.28
C PHE A 524 13.81 -13.16 -6.11
N ARG A 525 13.01 -12.10 -6.27
CA ARG A 525 11.94 -11.76 -5.34
C ARG A 525 10.69 -12.54 -5.71
N VAL A 526 9.90 -12.87 -4.70
CA VAL A 526 8.63 -13.59 -4.91
C VAL A 526 7.63 -12.69 -5.63
N VAL A 527 6.90 -13.27 -6.58
CA VAL A 527 5.66 -12.69 -7.13
C VAL A 527 4.53 -13.71 -7.04
N ARG A 528 3.30 -13.27 -6.75
CA ARG A 528 2.14 -14.14 -6.50
C ARG A 528 0.91 -13.71 -7.31
N GLY A 529 -0.13 -14.55 -7.33
CA GLY A 529 -1.42 -14.26 -7.97
C GLY A 529 -1.51 -14.62 -9.46
N GLY A 530 -0.39 -14.69 -10.17
CA GLY A 530 -0.39 -14.87 -11.62
C GLY A 530 -0.91 -13.63 -12.36
N ASP A 531 -0.81 -13.62 -13.68
CA ASP A 531 -1.07 -12.43 -14.49
C ASP A 531 -1.97 -12.70 -15.70
N TRP A 532 -2.29 -11.63 -16.44
CA TRP A 532 -3.14 -11.66 -17.63
C TRP A 532 -2.67 -12.61 -18.75
N ASP A 533 -1.40 -13.00 -18.79
CA ASP A 533 -0.80 -13.89 -19.81
C ASP A 533 -0.52 -15.29 -19.25
N ASN A 534 -0.75 -15.52 -17.96
CA ASN A 534 -0.50 -16.81 -17.33
C ASN A 534 -1.68 -17.77 -17.52
N TYR A 535 -1.36 -19.07 -17.61
CA TYR A 535 -2.34 -20.15 -17.55
C TYR A 535 -3.03 -20.24 -16.18
N ALA A 536 -4.24 -20.80 -16.15
CA ALA A 536 -5.06 -20.99 -14.95
C ALA A 536 -4.32 -21.58 -13.73
N GLN A 537 -3.37 -22.50 -13.93
CA GLN A 537 -2.58 -23.10 -12.83
C GLN A 537 -1.76 -22.09 -12.01
N PHE A 538 -1.38 -20.96 -12.61
CA PHE A 538 -0.57 -19.92 -11.98
C PHE A 538 -1.42 -18.90 -11.21
N CYS A 539 -2.74 -18.93 -11.41
CA CYS A 539 -3.72 -18.13 -10.67
C CYS A 539 -4.13 -18.78 -9.33
N ARG A 540 -3.55 -19.93 -8.97
CA ARG A 540 -3.83 -20.60 -7.70
C ARG A 540 -3.24 -19.82 -6.54
N SER A 541 -3.91 -19.87 -5.39
CA SER A 541 -3.46 -19.19 -4.17
C SER A 541 -2.05 -19.62 -3.75
N ALA A 542 -1.69 -20.90 -3.97
CA ALA A 542 -0.36 -21.44 -3.64
C ALA A 542 0.70 -21.24 -4.74
N ALA A 543 0.35 -20.79 -5.95
CA ALA A 543 1.28 -20.74 -7.08
C ALA A 543 2.40 -19.71 -6.87
N ARG A 544 3.63 -20.21 -6.72
CA ARG A 544 4.80 -19.37 -6.43
C ARG A 544 5.59 -19.03 -7.69
N HIS A 545 5.62 -17.75 -8.02
CA HIS A 545 6.53 -17.23 -9.03
C HIS A 545 7.63 -16.39 -8.41
N SER A 546 8.57 -16.01 -9.26
CA SER A 546 9.59 -15.05 -8.89
C SER A 546 10.12 -14.35 -10.12
N ASN A 547 10.59 -13.13 -9.92
CA ASN A 547 11.32 -12.41 -10.93
C ASN A 547 12.53 -11.70 -10.32
N GLN A 548 13.52 -11.38 -11.14
CA GLN A 548 14.68 -10.63 -10.67
C GLN A 548 14.23 -9.21 -10.31
N PRO A 549 14.63 -8.67 -9.15
CA PRO A 549 14.14 -7.37 -8.68
C PRO A 549 14.46 -6.21 -9.63
N GLY A 550 15.53 -6.34 -10.43
CA GLY A 550 15.94 -5.38 -11.46
C GLY A 550 15.30 -5.58 -12.83
N PHE A 551 14.23 -6.39 -12.93
CA PHE A 551 13.45 -6.57 -14.15
C PHE A 551 12.00 -6.19 -13.92
N CYS A 552 11.42 -5.46 -14.87
CA CYS A 552 10.01 -5.16 -14.90
C CYS A 552 9.38 -5.76 -16.17
N THR A 553 8.13 -6.19 -16.08
CA THR A 553 7.37 -6.73 -17.22
C THR A 553 5.99 -6.10 -17.22
N SER A 554 5.30 -6.18 -18.37
CA SER A 554 3.92 -5.70 -18.45
C SER A 554 2.89 -6.57 -17.74
N SER A 555 3.36 -7.54 -16.96
CA SER A 555 2.54 -8.52 -16.26
C SER A 555 2.77 -8.54 -14.75
N ILE A 556 3.70 -7.71 -14.25
CA ILE A 556 3.99 -7.60 -12.82
C ILE A 556 3.67 -6.18 -12.35
N GLY A 557 2.86 -6.10 -11.30
CA GLY A 557 2.57 -4.91 -10.52
C GLY A 557 2.76 -5.20 -9.04
N PHE A 558 1.96 -4.56 -8.18
CA PHE A 558 2.04 -4.79 -6.74
C PHE A 558 0.79 -4.32 -6.01
N ARG A 559 0.68 -4.77 -4.77
CA ARG A 559 -0.31 -4.33 -3.79
C ARG A 559 0.43 -3.84 -2.55
N VAL A 560 -0.13 -2.83 -1.90
CA VAL A 560 0.45 -2.23 -0.70
C VAL A 560 -0.13 -2.88 0.56
N ALA A 561 0.69 -3.06 1.58
CA ALA A 561 0.29 -3.41 2.93
C ALA A 561 0.68 -2.27 3.89
N LEU A 562 -0.09 -2.07 4.96
CA LEU A 562 0.28 -1.21 6.09
C LEU A 562 0.46 -2.11 7.31
N VAL A 563 1.71 -2.22 7.76
CA VAL A 563 2.15 -3.19 8.75
C VAL A 563 2.66 -2.48 9.99
N ALA A 564 2.47 -3.11 11.15
CA ALA A 564 3.12 -2.67 12.37
C ALA A 564 4.62 -2.97 12.25
N THR A 565 5.45 -1.95 12.37
CA THR A 565 6.89 -2.13 12.48
C THR A 565 7.15 -3.04 13.68
N THR A 566 7.96 -4.08 13.51
CA THR A 566 8.56 -4.76 14.67
C THR A 566 9.19 -3.68 15.52
N SER A 567 8.88 -3.64 16.82
CA SER A 567 9.32 -2.58 17.73
C SER A 567 10.84 -2.62 17.90
N SER A 568 11.51 -1.98 16.94
CA SER A 568 12.78 -1.26 16.88
C SER A 568 12.96 -1.09 15.37
N GLU A 569 12.41 -0.06 14.74
CA GLU A 569 13.08 1.22 14.68
C GLU A 569 12.00 2.32 14.71
N THR A 570 11.85 2.92 15.88
CA THR A 570 11.80 4.38 15.89
C THR A 570 12.93 4.88 14.98
N SER A 571 12.78 6.08 14.43
CA SER A 571 13.90 6.97 14.13
C SER A 571 14.71 7.27 15.41
N GLY A 572 15.14 6.22 16.11
CA GLY A 572 16.05 6.20 17.21
C GLY A 572 17.45 6.23 16.64
N LEU A 573 18.34 6.80 17.42
CA LEU A 573 19.77 6.82 17.16
C LEU A 573 20.25 5.43 16.72
N PRO A 574 21.07 5.30 15.65
CA PRO A 574 21.81 4.07 15.38
C PRO A 574 22.39 3.49 16.69
N VAL A 575 21.99 2.27 17.05
CA VAL A 575 22.38 1.64 18.32
C VAL A 575 23.62 0.75 18.11
N PRO A 576 24.76 1.03 18.75
CA PRO A 576 25.94 0.19 18.62
C PRO A 576 25.62 -1.28 18.87
N GLY A 577 25.95 -2.14 17.90
CA GLY A 577 25.63 -3.58 17.94
C GLY A 577 24.55 -4.03 16.95
N SER A 578 23.82 -3.11 16.32
CA SER A 578 22.77 -3.44 15.34
C SER A 578 22.96 -2.68 14.03
N ASN A 579 22.53 -3.28 12.92
CA ASN A 579 22.36 -2.56 11.66
C ASN A 579 21.40 -1.38 11.85
N ALA A 580 21.45 -0.42 10.94
CA ALA A 580 20.59 0.75 10.98
C ALA A 580 20.14 1.12 9.56
N SER A 581 18.92 1.63 9.43
CA SER A 581 18.46 2.24 8.18
C SER A 581 18.06 3.67 8.47
N ILE A 582 18.57 4.62 7.70
CA ILE A 582 18.22 6.04 7.87
C ILE A 582 17.57 6.58 6.60
N VAL A 583 16.71 7.58 6.78
CA VAL A 583 16.04 8.27 5.67
C VAL A 583 16.69 9.64 5.49
N LEU A 584 17.36 9.83 4.36
CA LEU A 584 17.95 11.09 3.94
C LEU A 584 16.86 12.06 3.45
N PRO A 585 17.17 13.36 3.24
CA PRO A 585 16.26 14.25 2.53
C PRO A 585 15.75 13.64 1.22
N ASP A 586 14.58 14.08 0.76
CA ASP A 586 13.95 13.58 -0.47
C ASP A 586 13.54 12.09 -0.41
N ASN A 587 13.39 11.50 0.79
CA ASN A 587 13.04 10.11 1.09
C ASN A 587 14.04 9.04 0.66
N VAL A 588 15.31 9.40 0.51
CA VAL A 588 16.28 8.45 0.01
C VAL A 588 16.80 7.60 1.18
N GLY A 589 16.56 6.30 1.16
CA GLY A 589 17.06 5.37 2.17
C GLY A 589 18.58 5.21 2.11
N LEU A 590 19.20 5.06 3.27
CA LEU A 590 20.61 4.70 3.44
C LEU A 590 20.73 3.60 4.51
N ASP A 591 21.05 2.39 4.05
CA ASP A 591 21.27 1.24 4.91
C ASP A 591 22.73 1.20 5.42
N LEU A 592 22.89 0.91 6.70
CA LEU A 592 24.16 0.85 7.42
C LEU A 592 24.30 -0.51 8.12
N ILE A 593 25.40 -1.19 7.88
CA ILE A 593 25.74 -2.47 8.51
C ILE A 593 26.66 -2.21 9.70
N TRP A 594 26.32 -2.77 10.86
CA TRP A 594 27.19 -2.72 12.04
C TRP A 594 28.35 -3.69 11.89
N ILE A 595 29.57 -3.16 12.01
CA ILE A 595 30.81 -3.92 11.97
C ILE A 595 31.35 -4.03 13.39
N ASN A 596 31.40 -5.26 13.90
CA ASN A 596 31.92 -5.53 15.23
C ASN A 596 33.42 -5.19 15.32
N PRO A 597 33.92 -4.74 16.49
CA PRO A 597 35.35 -4.64 16.71
C PRO A 597 36.01 -6.01 16.60
N GLY A 598 37.28 -6.05 16.20
CA GLY A 598 38.01 -7.30 16.07
C GLY A 598 39.39 -7.13 15.47
N THR A 599 40.07 -8.25 15.30
CA THR A 599 41.44 -8.31 14.81
C THR A 599 41.47 -9.09 13.50
N PHE A 600 42.25 -8.61 12.52
CA PHE A 600 42.45 -9.29 11.24
C PHE A 600 43.85 -9.06 10.67
N THR A 601 44.22 -9.91 9.71
CA THR A 601 45.43 -9.72 8.91
C THR A 601 45.11 -8.82 7.73
N MET A 602 45.66 -7.61 7.74
CA MET A 602 45.59 -6.64 6.64
C MET A 602 46.72 -6.90 5.64
N GLY A 603 46.48 -6.69 4.34
CA GLY A 603 47.45 -6.97 3.27
C GLY A 603 47.30 -8.37 2.66
N SER A 604 48.15 -8.71 1.69
CA SER A 604 48.09 -9.96 0.93
C SER A 604 49.36 -10.82 1.12
N PRO A 605 49.21 -12.16 1.18
CA PRO A 605 50.36 -13.06 1.32
C PRO A 605 51.26 -12.97 0.07
N GLU A 606 52.56 -13.23 0.23
CA GLU A 606 53.55 -13.01 -0.85
C GLU A 606 53.25 -13.74 -2.17
N ASP A 607 52.51 -14.85 -2.09
CA ASP A 607 52.11 -15.69 -3.21
C ASP A 607 50.72 -15.39 -3.79
N GLU A 608 50.00 -14.37 -3.28
CA GLU A 608 48.69 -14.00 -3.81
C GLU A 608 48.80 -13.47 -5.26
N LEU A 609 48.05 -14.09 -6.17
CA LEU A 609 48.09 -13.72 -7.59
C LEU A 609 47.60 -12.27 -7.79
N GLY A 610 48.46 -11.45 -8.41
CA GLY A 610 48.14 -10.05 -8.69
C GLY A 610 48.48 -9.07 -7.54
N ARG A 611 49.18 -9.54 -6.51
CA ARG A 611 49.72 -8.73 -5.40
C ARG A 611 50.63 -7.59 -5.86
N PHE A 612 50.49 -6.44 -5.19
CA PHE A 612 51.44 -5.32 -5.28
C PHE A 612 52.44 -5.31 -4.11
N SER A 613 53.57 -4.62 -4.28
CA SER A 613 54.66 -4.61 -3.27
C SER A 613 54.29 -3.91 -1.96
N ASP A 614 53.28 -3.03 -1.98
CA ASP A 614 52.80 -2.22 -0.86
C ASP A 614 51.71 -2.89 0.00
N GLU A 615 51.53 -4.21 -0.15
CA GLU A 615 50.49 -4.99 0.51
C GLU A 615 51.06 -5.97 1.56
N ALA A 616 52.12 -5.57 2.28
CA ALA A 616 52.74 -6.42 3.30
C ALA A 616 51.76 -6.79 4.43
N GLN A 617 51.70 -8.09 4.77
CA GLN A 617 50.78 -8.56 5.81
C GLN A 617 51.21 -8.10 7.20
N HIS A 618 50.24 -7.58 7.95
CA HIS A 618 50.40 -7.23 9.36
C HIS A 618 49.06 -7.33 10.08
N GLU A 619 49.09 -7.49 11.39
CA GLU A 619 47.89 -7.61 12.21
C GLU A 619 47.33 -6.24 12.58
N VAL A 620 46.03 -6.06 12.40
CA VAL A 620 45.31 -4.84 12.76
C VAL A 620 44.18 -5.19 13.72
N THR A 621 44.12 -4.48 14.84
CA THR A 621 42.99 -4.56 15.80
C THR A 621 42.16 -3.29 15.74
N LEU A 622 40.87 -3.41 15.44
CA LEU A 622 39.87 -2.36 15.56
C LEU A 622 39.17 -2.51 16.91
N THR A 623 39.34 -1.55 17.82
CA THR A 623 38.83 -1.67 19.21
C THR A 623 37.39 -1.21 19.35
N LYS A 624 36.88 -0.48 18.37
CA LYS A 624 35.52 0.07 18.36
C LYS A 624 34.76 -0.43 17.15
N GLY A 625 33.51 -0.85 17.39
CA GLY A 625 32.58 -1.08 16.30
C GLY A 625 32.13 0.23 15.67
N TYR A 626 31.69 0.13 14.41
CA TYR A 626 31.26 1.24 13.59
C TYR A 626 30.24 0.75 12.58
N TRP A 627 29.47 1.65 11.99
CA TRP A 627 28.67 1.27 10.84
C TRP A 627 29.37 1.59 9.55
N LEU A 628 29.14 0.76 8.54
CA LEU A 628 29.55 0.98 7.17
C LEU A 628 28.32 0.90 6.25
N GLY A 629 28.23 1.80 5.27
CA GLY A 629 27.15 1.77 4.28
C GLY A 629 27.05 0.40 3.62
N LYS A 630 25.84 -0.14 3.51
CA LYS A 630 25.58 -1.44 2.88
C LYS A 630 26.00 -1.47 1.41
N TYR A 631 25.86 -0.32 0.75
CA TYR A 631 26.22 -0.05 -0.63
C TYR A 631 27.19 1.15 -0.71
N GLU A 632 27.80 1.35 -1.89
CA GLU A 632 28.38 2.64 -2.27
C GLU A 632 27.30 3.73 -2.18
N ILE A 633 27.68 4.99 -1.94
CA ILE A 633 26.72 6.09 -1.96
C ILE A 633 26.14 6.22 -3.37
N THR A 634 24.81 6.15 -3.48
CA THR A 634 24.12 6.24 -4.77
C THR A 634 23.99 7.70 -5.24
N GLN A 635 23.69 7.89 -6.52
CA GLN A 635 23.44 9.21 -7.08
C GLN A 635 22.24 9.90 -6.43
N ALA A 636 21.19 9.15 -6.10
CA ALA A 636 20.04 9.67 -5.35
C ALA A 636 20.44 10.15 -3.96
N GLN A 637 21.21 9.35 -3.22
CA GLN A 637 21.69 9.69 -1.88
C GLN A 637 22.61 10.91 -1.91
N TYR A 638 23.56 10.95 -2.86
CA TYR A 638 24.43 12.09 -3.06
C TYR A 638 23.64 13.36 -3.38
N LYS A 639 22.69 13.29 -4.32
CA LYS A 639 21.84 14.41 -4.70
C LYS A 639 20.96 14.88 -3.53
N ALA A 640 20.45 13.98 -2.69
CA ALA A 640 19.66 14.34 -1.51
C ALA A 640 20.41 15.27 -0.55
N ILE A 641 21.73 15.06 -0.37
CA ILE A 641 22.56 15.83 0.56
C ILE A 641 23.26 17.01 -0.11
N MET A 642 23.82 16.80 -1.30
CA MET A 642 24.65 17.78 -2.00
C MET A 642 23.87 18.64 -2.98
N LYS A 643 22.61 18.29 -3.27
CA LYS A 643 21.71 18.98 -4.21
C LYS A 643 22.25 19.07 -5.65
N ALA A 644 23.20 18.20 -6.00
CA ALA A 644 23.78 18.06 -7.32
C ALA A 644 24.09 16.58 -7.59
N ASN A 645 24.18 16.20 -8.87
CA ASN A 645 24.68 14.88 -9.29
C ASN A 645 25.82 15.10 -10.29
N PRO A 646 27.09 14.87 -9.91
CA PRO A 646 28.24 15.07 -10.78
C PRO A 646 28.57 13.87 -11.67
N SER A 647 27.88 12.73 -11.49
CA SER A 647 28.17 11.48 -12.21
C SER A 647 28.10 11.62 -13.73
N SER A 648 29.02 10.94 -14.40
CA SER A 648 29.04 10.75 -15.86
C SER A 648 28.00 9.73 -16.33
N PHE A 649 27.79 8.65 -15.59
CA PHE A 649 26.72 7.68 -15.84
C PHE A 649 25.49 8.08 -15.03
N ILE A 650 24.30 8.03 -15.62
CA ILE A 650 23.09 8.58 -14.96
C ILE A 650 22.12 7.48 -14.59
N GLY A 651 21.77 7.41 -13.30
CA GLY A 651 20.77 6.52 -12.74
C GLY A 651 20.69 6.65 -11.22
N ALA A 652 19.49 6.73 -10.65
CA ALA A 652 19.28 7.05 -9.24
C ALA A 652 20.02 6.09 -8.28
N ASP A 653 19.99 4.79 -8.57
CA ASP A 653 20.59 3.73 -7.76
C ASP A 653 21.95 3.25 -8.30
N LEU A 654 22.54 3.96 -9.27
CA LEU A 654 23.96 3.80 -9.61
C LEU A 654 24.81 4.45 -8.50
N PRO A 655 26.05 3.99 -8.27
CA PRO A 655 26.98 4.69 -7.40
C PRO A 655 27.22 6.12 -7.94
N VAL A 656 27.42 7.07 -7.03
CA VAL A 656 27.93 8.37 -7.40
C VAL A 656 29.40 8.23 -7.78
N GLU A 657 29.77 8.77 -8.93
CA GLU A 657 31.15 8.89 -9.40
C GLU A 657 31.40 10.32 -9.90
N CYS A 658 32.60 10.61 -10.39
CA CYS A 658 33.04 11.99 -10.62
C CYS A 658 32.99 12.86 -9.34
N VAL A 659 33.31 12.25 -8.19
CA VAL A 659 33.43 12.95 -6.90
C VAL A 659 34.87 12.86 -6.37
N SER A 660 35.41 14.00 -5.91
CA SER A 660 36.70 14.01 -5.25
C SER A 660 36.60 13.56 -3.80
N TRP A 661 37.74 13.24 -3.17
CA TRP A 661 37.79 12.97 -1.73
C TRP A 661 37.26 14.14 -0.90
N ASN A 662 37.53 15.38 -1.33
CA ASN A 662 37.01 16.58 -0.68
C ASN A 662 35.47 16.64 -0.75
N ASP A 663 34.88 16.29 -1.91
CA ASP A 663 33.43 16.27 -2.08
C ASP A 663 32.77 15.19 -1.23
N ALA A 664 33.40 14.01 -1.15
CA ALA A 664 32.94 12.91 -0.31
C ALA A 664 33.01 13.27 1.19
N LYS A 665 34.05 13.98 1.64
CA LYS A 665 34.13 14.51 3.01
C LYS A 665 33.09 15.58 3.29
N GLU A 666 32.81 16.46 2.33
CA GLU A 666 31.77 17.48 2.46
C GLU A 666 30.38 16.84 2.53
N PHE A 667 30.10 15.80 1.73
CA PHE A 667 28.89 14.98 1.86
C PHE A 667 28.74 14.43 3.29
N CYS A 668 29.78 13.77 3.81
CA CYS A 668 29.77 13.17 5.15
C CYS A 668 29.52 14.22 6.25
N LYS A 669 30.14 15.40 6.10
CA LYS A 669 29.96 16.53 7.02
C LYS A 669 28.51 17.03 7.00
N LYS A 670 27.93 17.27 5.83
CA LYS A 670 26.53 17.71 5.72
C LYS A 670 25.56 16.67 6.26
N LEU A 671 25.80 15.39 5.97
CA LEU A 671 25.00 14.29 6.52
C LEU A 671 25.06 14.28 8.05
N THR A 672 26.26 14.47 8.62
CA THR A 672 26.45 14.60 10.07
C THR A 672 25.67 15.79 10.64
N GLU A 673 25.74 16.96 10.00
CA GLU A 673 25.01 18.16 10.44
C GLU A 673 23.49 17.95 10.40
N ILE A 674 22.97 17.30 9.34
CA ILE A 674 21.55 16.97 9.18
C ILE A 674 21.08 16.02 10.28
N GLU A 675 21.77 14.89 10.48
CA GLU A 675 21.38 13.90 11.48
C GLU A 675 21.56 14.41 12.91
N LYS A 676 22.57 15.25 13.15
CA LYS A 676 22.77 15.94 14.42
C LYS A 676 21.66 16.94 14.72
N ALA A 677 21.29 17.77 13.75
CA ALA A 677 20.19 18.73 13.90
C ALA A 677 18.85 18.03 14.13
N ALA A 678 18.67 16.84 13.57
CA ALA A 678 17.49 16.01 13.78
C ALA A 678 17.50 15.20 15.08
N GLY A 679 18.58 15.23 15.87
CA GLY A 679 18.72 14.42 17.09
C GLY A 679 18.79 12.92 16.81
N ARG A 680 19.20 12.51 15.59
CA ARG A 680 19.30 11.12 15.12
C ARG A 680 20.72 10.58 15.11
N LEU A 681 21.70 11.38 15.53
CA LEU A 681 23.11 11.01 15.58
C LEU A 681 23.52 10.52 16.99
N PRO A 682 24.07 9.31 17.16
CA PRO A 682 24.48 8.82 18.48
C PRO A 682 25.57 9.73 19.06
N THR A 683 25.60 9.88 20.38
CA THR A 683 26.54 10.80 21.03
C THR A 683 27.99 10.41 20.71
N GLY A 684 28.75 11.36 20.17
CA GLY A 684 30.15 11.16 19.81
C GLY A 684 30.38 10.42 18.50
N TYR A 685 29.34 10.13 17.71
CA TYR A 685 29.50 9.57 16.36
C TYR A 685 29.39 10.65 15.28
N GLU A 686 30.08 10.47 14.15
CA GLU A 686 29.97 11.28 12.95
C GLU A 686 30.02 10.42 11.68
N TYR A 687 29.35 10.87 10.62
CA TYR A 687 29.52 10.28 9.30
C TYR A 687 30.87 10.72 8.73
N THR A 688 31.61 9.77 8.19
CA THR A 688 32.95 9.96 7.62
C THR A 688 33.20 8.94 6.51
N LEU A 689 34.33 9.06 5.82
CA LEU A 689 34.89 7.95 5.05
C LEU A 689 35.48 6.91 6.01
N PRO A 690 35.40 5.60 5.70
CA PRO A 690 36.08 4.57 6.49
C PRO A 690 37.59 4.80 6.47
N THR A 691 38.28 4.43 7.55
CA THR A 691 39.74 4.25 7.45
C THR A 691 40.04 3.10 6.49
N GLU A 692 41.25 3.07 5.94
CA GLU A 692 41.70 1.99 5.07
C GLU A 692 41.59 0.62 5.77
N ALA A 693 41.94 0.57 7.06
CA ALA A 693 41.81 -0.62 7.87
C ALA A 693 40.35 -1.03 8.12
N GLN A 694 39.46 -0.05 8.40
CA GLN A 694 38.02 -0.32 8.49
C GLN A 694 37.51 -0.92 7.18
N TRP A 695 37.84 -0.29 6.05
CA TRP A 695 37.41 -0.74 4.74
C TRP A 695 37.86 -2.16 4.43
N GLU A 696 39.15 -2.49 4.62
CA GLU A 696 39.67 -3.83 4.31
C GLU A 696 39.09 -4.90 5.25
N TYR A 697 38.96 -4.58 6.55
CA TYR A 697 38.34 -5.47 7.52
C TYR A 697 36.90 -5.83 7.12
N ALA A 698 36.13 -4.80 6.79
CA ALA A 698 34.75 -4.93 6.34
C ALA A 698 34.65 -5.67 5.00
N CYS A 699 35.52 -5.39 4.04
CA CYS A 699 35.58 -6.08 2.75
C CYS A 699 35.77 -7.58 2.95
N ARG A 700 36.77 -7.97 3.76
CA ARG A 700 37.13 -9.37 4.03
C ARG A 700 36.05 -10.13 4.76
N ALA A 701 35.35 -9.50 5.71
CA ALA A 701 34.29 -10.13 6.50
C ALA A 701 34.70 -11.51 7.07
N GLY A 702 35.96 -11.65 7.50
CA GLY A 702 36.53 -12.89 8.04
C GLY A 702 37.29 -13.77 7.04
N THR A 703 37.30 -13.46 5.74
CA THR A 703 38.13 -14.20 4.76
C THR A 703 39.58 -13.71 4.74
N THR A 704 40.49 -14.61 4.37
CA THR A 704 41.93 -14.32 4.20
C THR A 704 42.36 -14.33 2.74
N THR A 705 41.44 -14.58 1.81
CA THR A 705 41.69 -14.68 0.37
C THR A 705 41.63 -13.33 -0.34
N ALA A 706 41.99 -13.33 -1.63
CA ALA A 706 41.98 -12.13 -2.48
C ALA A 706 40.59 -11.50 -2.61
N LEU A 707 39.52 -12.31 -2.59
CA LEU A 707 38.13 -11.87 -2.67
C LEU A 707 37.34 -12.20 -1.39
N ASN A 708 36.31 -11.42 -1.12
CA ASN A 708 35.38 -11.59 0.01
C ASN A 708 34.52 -12.87 -0.07
N SER A 709 34.47 -13.53 -1.23
CA SER A 709 33.81 -14.83 -1.44
C SER A 709 34.59 -16.02 -0.88
N GLY A 710 35.78 -15.79 -0.31
CA GLY A 710 36.67 -16.88 0.14
C GLY A 710 37.49 -17.49 -1.00
N LYS A 711 37.57 -16.83 -2.16
CA LYS A 711 38.28 -17.30 -3.35
C LYS A 711 39.49 -16.41 -3.67
N ASN A 712 40.53 -17.03 -4.24
CA ASN A 712 41.67 -16.34 -4.83
C ASN A 712 41.46 -16.15 -6.32
N LEU A 713 42.18 -15.21 -6.93
CA LEU A 713 42.13 -15.03 -8.37
C LEU A 713 42.75 -16.23 -9.09
N SER A 714 42.06 -16.73 -10.12
CA SER A 714 42.59 -17.73 -11.04
C SER A 714 43.44 -17.11 -12.17
N ASP A 715 43.11 -15.89 -12.57
CA ASP A 715 43.89 -15.05 -13.50
C ASP A 715 43.84 -13.58 -13.05
N LYS A 716 44.92 -12.84 -13.28
CA LYS A 716 45.06 -11.46 -12.81
C LYS A 716 44.20 -10.46 -13.58
N TYR A 717 43.76 -10.79 -14.79
CA TYR A 717 43.05 -9.87 -15.69
C TYR A 717 41.57 -10.21 -15.80
N GLU A 718 41.25 -11.46 -16.13
CA GLU A 718 39.90 -12.00 -16.33
C GLU A 718 39.70 -13.16 -15.38
N CYS A 719 38.93 -12.95 -14.33
CA CYS A 719 38.79 -13.90 -13.24
C CYS A 719 37.30 -14.25 -13.08
N PRO A 720 36.87 -15.48 -13.40
CA PRO A 720 35.48 -15.90 -13.20
C PRO A 720 35.00 -15.75 -11.75
N GLU A 721 35.89 -15.93 -10.77
CA GLU A 721 35.58 -15.75 -9.36
C GLU A 721 35.22 -14.29 -9.01
N MET A 722 35.72 -13.33 -9.79
CA MET A 722 35.39 -11.91 -9.65
C MET A 722 33.98 -11.60 -10.20
N ASP A 723 33.46 -12.39 -11.14
CA ASP A 723 32.12 -12.19 -11.70
C ASP A 723 31.01 -12.39 -10.66
N GLU A 724 31.27 -13.16 -9.62
CA GLU A 724 30.32 -13.41 -8.53
C GLU A 724 30.15 -12.19 -7.63
N VAL A 725 31.23 -11.42 -7.44
CA VAL A 725 31.33 -10.43 -6.35
C VAL A 725 31.49 -9.00 -6.83
N GLY A 726 31.79 -8.78 -8.13
CA GLY A 726 32.11 -7.43 -8.60
C GLY A 726 31.88 -7.13 -10.07
N TRP A 727 31.61 -5.85 -10.35
CA TRP A 727 31.58 -5.27 -11.69
C TRP A 727 32.95 -4.71 -12.04
N TYR A 728 33.69 -5.36 -12.92
CA TYR A 728 35.06 -4.97 -13.27
C TYR A 728 35.24 -4.95 -14.79
N TYR A 729 36.45 -4.60 -15.25
CA TYR A 729 36.77 -4.36 -16.66
C TYR A 729 36.14 -5.37 -17.64
N TYR A 730 36.13 -6.66 -17.29
CA TYR A 730 35.68 -7.70 -18.19
C TYR A 730 34.15 -7.81 -18.31
N ASN A 731 33.43 -7.63 -17.20
CA ASN A 731 31.98 -7.88 -17.14
C ASN A 731 31.12 -6.61 -17.05
N SER A 732 31.75 -5.43 -16.93
CA SER A 732 31.06 -4.15 -16.75
C SER A 732 30.64 -3.46 -18.05
N ASN A 733 31.13 -3.90 -19.21
CA ASN A 733 30.93 -3.17 -20.47
C ASN A 733 31.26 -1.67 -20.37
N TYR A 734 32.28 -1.34 -19.58
CA TYR A 734 32.80 0.02 -19.41
C TYR A 734 31.80 1.05 -18.80
N LYS A 735 31.00 0.62 -17.81
CA LYS A 735 30.08 1.51 -17.08
C LYS A 735 29.80 1.02 -15.65
N THR A 736 29.23 1.90 -14.84
CA THR A 736 28.67 1.58 -13.51
C THR A 736 27.35 0.80 -13.61
N TYR A 737 27.04 0.03 -12.56
CA TYR A 737 25.79 -0.72 -12.42
C TYR A 737 25.05 -0.33 -11.15
N LEU A 738 23.79 -0.74 -11.05
CA LEU A 738 23.00 -0.53 -9.83
C LEU A 738 23.71 -1.21 -8.68
N VAL A 739 23.78 -0.52 -7.54
CA VAL A 739 24.37 -1.09 -6.33
C VAL A 739 23.59 -2.36 -5.91
N GLY A 740 24.28 -3.33 -5.34
CA GLY A 740 23.68 -4.53 -4.78
C GLY A 740 23.36 -5.64 -5.79
N GLN A 741 23.85 -5.56 -7.03
CA GLN A 741 23.58 -6.58 -8.06
C GLN A 741 24.51 -7.80 -8.00
N LYS A 742 25.65 -7.70 -7.32
CA LYS A 742 26.59 -8.81 -7.10
C LYS A 742 26.41 -9.42 -5.71
N GLN A 743 27.04 -10.56 -5.46
CA GLN A 743 26.90 -11.23 -4.16
C GLN A 743 27.49 -10.36 -3.03
N PRO A 744 26.80 -10.24 -1.89
CA PRO A 744 27.37 -9.58 -0.73
C PRO A 744 28.45 -10.46 -0.08
N ASN A 745 29.29 -9.86 0.76
CA ASN A 745 30.13 -10.63 1.67
C ASN A 745 29.33 -11.20 2.85
N ALA A 746 30.01 -11.96 3.71
CA ALA A 746 29.42 -12.62 4.87
C ALA A 746 28.78 -11.66 5.89
N TRP A 747 29.03 -10.35 5.82
CA TRP A 747 28.43 -9.33 6.68
C TRP A 747 27.32 -8.53 5.98
N GLY A 748 26.97 -8.88 4.73
CA GLY A 748 25.89 -8.22 3.99
C GLY A 748 26.31 -6.93 3.28
N LEU A 749 27.62 -6.67 3.11
CA LEU A 749 28.13 -5.56 2.32
C LEU A 749 28.26 -5.95 0.85
N TYR A 750 27.75 -5.10 -0.04
CA TYR A 750 27.75 -5.31 -1.48
C TYR A 750 28.80 -4.46 -2.17
N ASP A 751 29.19 -4.85 -3.39
CA ASP A 751 30.07 -4.07 -4.28
C ASP A 751 31.42 -3.70 -3.66
N MET A 752 31.91 -4.48 -2.69
CA MET A 752 33.24 -4.30 -2.11
C MET A 752 34.37 -4.58 -3.12
N HIS A 753 34.03 -5.13 -4.29
CA HIS A 753 34.91 -5.43 -5.39
C HIS A 753 34.30 -4.86 -6.68
N GLY A 754 34.99 -3.96 -7.38
CA GLY A 754 34.52 -3.36 -8.62
C GLY A 754 33.48 -2.26 -8.43
N ASN A 755 32.63 -2.05 -9.44
CA ASN A 755 31.70 -0.94 -9.62
C ASN A 755 32.41 0.42 -9.58
N VAL A 756 32.67 1.01 -8.41
CA VAL A 756 33.55 2.19 -8.30
C VAL A 756 34.62 2.00 -7.23
N PHE A 757 35.78 2.62 -7.44
CA PHE A 757 36.77 2.73 -6.39
C PHE A 757 36.20 3.55 -5.23
N GLU A 758 36.43 3.12 -3.99
CA GLU A 758 35.91 3.80 -2.80
C GLU A 758 37.00 4.60 -2.09
N TRP A 759 36.75 5.90 -1.86
CA TRP A 759 37.61 6.76 -1.06
C TRP A 759 37.70 6.33 0.41
N CYS A 760 38.92 6.21 0.92
CA CYS A 760 39.19 6.03 2.35
C CYS A 760 39.71 7.32 3.01
N LEU A 761 39.65 7.38 4.34
CA LEU A 761 40.08 8.53 5.12
C LEU A 761 41.60 8.74 5.06
N ASP A 762 42.37 7.67 4.99
CA ASP A 762 43.82 7.66 5.22
C ASP A 762 44.60 8.37 4.11
N TRP A 763 45.70 9.01 4.52
CA TRP A 763 46.76 9.38 3.59
C TRP A 763 47.51 8.13 3.15
N TYR A 764 47.76 7.99 1.85
CA TYR A 764 48.50 6.87 1.29
C TYR A 764 49.98 6.95 1.70
N VAL A 765 50.51 5.81 2.13
CA VAL A 765 51.93 5.58 2.38
C VAL A 765 52.34 4.28 1.69
N GLU A 766 53.54 4.28 1.11
CA GLU A 766 54.04 3.19 0.26
C GLU A 766 54.19 1.87 1.01
N ASN A 767 54.57 1.89 2.28
CA ASN A 767 54.79 0.66 3.04
C ASN A 767 53.87 0.61 4.26
N TYR A 768 53.17 -0.51 4.43
CA TYR A 768 52.50 -0.83 5.68
C TYR A 768 53.50 -1.00 6.83
N PRO A 769 53.06 -0.79 8.09
CA PRO A 769 53.86 -1.12 9.26
C PRO A 769 54.15 -2.62 9.32
N THR A 770 55.33 -2.99 9.85
CA THR A 770 55.73 -4.41 9.97
C THR A 770 55.30 -5.05 11.30
N SER A 771 54.83 -4.24 12.26
CA SER A 771 54.32 -4.69 13.56
C SER A 771 52.80 -4.60 13.59
N SER A 772 52.17 -5.29 14.55
CA SER A 772 50.75 -5.13 14.79
C SER A 772 50.39 -3.70 15.18
N VAL A 773 49.20 -3.25 14.78
CA VAL A 773 48.70 -1.90 15.06
C VAL A 773 47.27 -1.94 15.56
N THR A 774 46.89 -0.93 16.35
CA THR A 774 45.54 -0.78 16.91
C THR A 774 44.93 0.53 16.41
N ASP A 775 43.72 0.45 15.85
CA ASP A 775 42.96 1.56 15.26
C ASP A 775 43.80 2.49 14.35
N PRO A 776 44.52 1.97 13.33
CA PRO A 776 45.38 2.78 12.49
C PRO A 776 44.58 3.83 11.68
N LYS A 777 45.18 5.02 11.49
CA LYS A 777 44.61 6.16 10.76
C LYS A 777 45.48 6.66 9.61
N GLY A 778 46.51 5.88 9.25
CA GLY A 778 47.56 6.29 8.33
C GLY A 778 48.43 7.44 8.90
N PRO A 779 49.33 8.01 8.09
CA PRO A 779 50.13 9.17 8.49
C PRO A 779 49.25 10.42 8.64
N SER A 780 49.69 11.38 9.46
CA SER A 780 48.93 12.62 9.72
C SER A 780 48.85 13.57 8.52
N THR A 781 49.79 13.47 7.57
CA THR A 781 49.87 14.27 6.34
C THR A 781 50.31 13.41 5.17
N GLY A 782 49.91 13.78 3.96
CA GLY A 782 50.36 13.15 2.73
C GLY A 782 49.96 13.95 1.49
N SER A 783 50.31 13.44 0.31
CA SER A 783 49.96 14.04 -0.98
C SER A 783 48.77 13.35 -1.65
N TYR A 784 48.51 12.08 -1.31
CA TYR A 784 47.51 11.24 -1.94
C TYR A 784 46.65 10.52 -0.90
N ARG A 785 45.36 10.41 -1.16
CA ARG A 785 44.40 9.64 -0.35
C ARG A 785 44.24 8.24 -0.92
N VAL A 786 43.90 7.30 -0.05
CA VAL A 786 43.71 5.90 -0.40
C VAL A 786 42.37 5.68 -1.12
N LEU A 787 42.38 4.80 -2.13
CA LEU A 787 41.23 4.22 -2.82
C LEU A 787 41.29 2.69 -2.71
N ARG A 788 40.15 2.03 -2.52
CA ARG A 788 40.05 0.57 -2.40
C ARG A 788 38.90 0.01 -3.24
N GLY A 789 38.89 -1.32 -3.46
CA GLY A 789 37.79 -2.04 -4.10
C GLY A 789 37.91 -2.23 -5.61
N GLY A 790 38.67 -1.39 -6.32
CA GLY A 790 38.70 -1.43 -7.80
C GLY A 790 37.45 -0.78 -8.40
N SER A 791 37.29 -0.86 -9.72
CA SER A 791 36.12 -0.26 -10.39
C SER A 791 35.71 -1.06 -11.62
N TRP A 792 34.60 -0.65 -12.23
CA TRP A 792 34.14 -1.12 -13.53
C TRP A 792 35.23 -1.05 -14.62
N TYR A 793 36.20 -0.14 -14.51
CA TYR A 793 37.26 0.08 -15.48
C TYR A 793 38.52 -0.76 -15.20
N ASP A 794 38.63 -1.36 -14.03
CA ASP A 794 39.87 -2.01 -13.59
C ASP A 794 39.81 -3.53 -13.74
N ARG A 795 40.98 -4.12 -13.99
CA ARG A 795 41.17 -5.57 -14.11
C ARG A 795 41.10 -6.23 -12.74
N ALA A 796 40.84 -7.55 -12.70
CA ALA A 796 40.59 -8.28 -11.46
C ALA A 796 41.61 -8.03 -10.33
N TYR A 797 42.91 -7.98 -10.64
CA TYR A 797 43.96 -7.74 -9.64
C TYR A 797 43.90 -6.40 -8.91
N TYR A 798 43.31 -5.35 -9.50
CA TYR A 798 43.08 -4.05 -8.85
C TYR A 798 41.85 -4.05 -7.93
N CYS A 799 40.99 -5.05 -8.05
CA CYS A 799 39.74 -5.12 -7.30
C CYS A 799 39.83 -6.00 -6.06
N ARG A 800 40.99 -6.62 -5.79
CA ARG A 800 41.20 -7.50 -4.63
C ARG A 800 41.00 -6.74 -3.31
N SER A 801 40.65 -7.49 -2.26
CA SER A 801 40.50 -6.98 -0.89
C SER A 801 41.71 -6.18 -0.43
N ALA A 802 42.93 -6.60 -0.78
CA ALA A 802 44.16 -5.93 -0.34
C ALA A 802 44.68 -4.85 -1.31
N SER A 803 44.10 -4.72 -2.52
CA SER A 803 44.65 -3.84 -3.55
C SER A 803 44.41 -2.36 -3.23
N ARG A 804 45.50 -1.61 -3.19
CA ARG A 804 45.50 -0.18 -2.84
C ARG A 804 45.74 0.65 -4.09
N ARG A 805 45.02 1.75 -4.20
CA ARG A 805 45.33 2.81 -5.16
C ARG A 805 45.36 4.14 -4.43
N SER A 806 45.95 5.16 -5.03
CA SER A 806 45.96 6.50 -4.45
C SER A 806 45.81 7.59 -5.50
N ARG A 807 45.18 8.68 -5.07
CA ARG A 807 44.87 9.85 -5.90
C ARG A 807 44.91 11.13 -5.06
N GLY A 808 45.07 12.28 -5.71
CA GLY A 808 45.07 13.56 -5.01
C GLY A 808 43.68 13.82 -4.42
N PRO A 809 43.56 14.51 -3.27
CA PRO A 809 42.27 14.71 -2.61
C PRO A 809 41.26 15.54 -3.44
N SER A 810 41.72 16.27 -4.45
CA SER A 810 40.89 17.03 -5.39
C SER A 810 40.76 16.38 -6.76
N SER A 811 41.31 15.17 -6.96
CA SER A 811 41.17 14.43 -8.21
C SER A 811 39.74 13.94 -8.39
N ILE A 812 39.23 14.06 -9.61
CA ILE A 812 37.89 13.63 -10.02
C ILE A 812 38.06 12.67 -11.19
N ASP A 813 37.63 11.43 -11.02
CA ASP A 813 37.69 10.37 -12.02
C ASP A 813 36.29 9.73 -12.16
N TYR A 814 35.90 9.26 -13.35
CA TYR A 814 34.58 8.68 -13.65
C TYR A 814 34.37 7.25 -13.12
N PHE A 815 35.34 6.75 -12.35
CA PHE A 815 35.37 5.41 -11.79
C PHE A 815 35.64 5.42 -10.29
N SER A 816 35.64 6.60 -9.65
CA SER A 816 35.83 6.77 -8.21
C SER A 816 34.59 7.37 -7.57
N GLY A 817 34.07 6.66 -6.58
CA GLY A 817 32.99 7.07 -5.69
C GLY A 817 33.41 6.89 -4.24
N PHE A 818 32.46 6.62 -3.35
CA PHE A 818 32.76 6.37 -1.95
C PHE A 818 31.62 5.66 -1.24
N ARG A 819 31.95 5.10 -0.09
CA ARG A 819 31.02 4.56 0.90
C ARG A 819 31.16 5.33 2.19
N VAL A 820 30.06 5.47 2.91
CA VAL A 820 30.03 6.20 4.19
C VAL A 820 30.24 5.24 5.36
N ALA A 821 30.93 5.70 6.39
CA ALA A 821 31.01 5.07 7.69
C ALA A 821 30.42 6.00 8.76
N LEU A 822 29.72 5.45 9.76
CA LEU A 822 29.34 6.16 10.97
C LEU A 822 30.24 5.67 12.11
N SER A 823 31.17 6.51 12.52
CA SER A 823 32.25 6.14 13.44
C SER A 823 32.33 7.08 14.64
N LEU A 824 32.76 6.55 15.78
CA LEU A 824 32.94 7.32 17.00
C LEU A 824 34.12 8.28 16.82
N VAL A 825 33.85 9.58 16.91
CA VAL A 825 34.85 10.65 16.94
C VAL A 825 35.78 10.40 18.13
N GLN A 826 37.07 10.35 17.85
CA GLN A 826 38.10 10.13 18.86
C GLN A 826 38.66 11.45 19.39
#